data_AF-A0A6J8C511-F1
#
_entry.id   AF-A0A6J8C511-F1
#
_cell.length_a   1.000
_cell.length_b   1.000
_cell.length_c   1.000
_cell.angle_alpha   90.00
_cell.angle_beta   90.00
_cell.angle_gamma   90.00
#
_symmetry.space_group_name_H-M   'P 1'
#
loop_
_entity.id
_entity.type
_entity.pdbx_description
1 polymer ?
#
loop_
_entity_poly.entity_id
_entity_poly.type
_entity_poly.pdbx_seq_one_letter_code
_entity_poly.pdbx_strand_id
1 'polypeptide(L)'
;MRFRFCGDLDCPDWVLAEISTLSKVTSVKIKLLCVQVIKDLLDVGIDYDKVYKLTADAKFETGDVKASVAVLSFILCSAAKYNVDGESLSNELQQLGLPKEHATALTKSYSDSLEKLQTQLRKHSLRYGSKSVSSLLHNQMETPEQPNMEMENATSTDEAVLSRHLKILETSCRICGSKKLHKSSRTKDEFVTEFKEMFNIDIILDVPEIHPNALCRTHEQLLLKYREQKKTQNMHTFKTSIQVVDFNPNTDCCKICNVTRGRKRKRTGVKNSRTIPVVSLNQPQCEIETTDLDEQYNVSPSDVNDYSDYIVDETSEPSPAERNFEFETNLYEKKEQETHVKDKCNVDDLLTNIENLTETSRKYFLSELICKLSNEEVSELAFIIGRQQQQIFTDDIENISQQYTSHSFLTELKAEKWLSERNSALIQFISGITKFSISDAAENMKIAVCRIVEQVYALRYQKLVAPISFLLSLNIYSKTSSRAVVDLVSKTSPSGTYNTLQKWISKSGTSAPPCPPGTVMAAFDNEQVVAYKRGIAPNQKSKCSIITTVLYASMSSKNTIPMFIQEIDILKPNNWFTLNFFEERLKSIRAKQHEDGNQLEEHVMRDKETFVQGITDIREQTCEEYEQLEKLHFEQLHHFIQNAIDAVKYEHKMNEEEDSYLDEIDKRTHEAERRKDILVCTLCNAENGKNKIVCDNCKRREGLKEARIKKKDTNTCGTNKKTMSKTEEISISKTDDNQDSKYVRYQHVPSNHKGPTSTTLGMPAFVNPNSNETVSLVLRHIGINMGIKRYGGKERSWAFVCCDGRPHSLYQKILEESVMCNHCNQTFSTRNTYKEHHRLKHQPLRPFCSREFDWLYMRIGGGHFEMNAMKAFFELNWTPFLEKLCELMGFKTENAKHFAKTCKDHHVAWQLLLTFHTSSLKEMVIPFIRSLKETNQEATVENYFRFYKEFLAHNSNHAFLHLQICRFSQAIINFRMGMRRNNAELVKSAKFHLKELFYGRFHPHYQNIELFDCIQYKFMPDEVKKVWDDTISFTVSGDPSKGQDLDFVLEEKNKAIKQYLPSGTVPSDETWKSICCNITFFESLQDKLTDLLGLSKQSEYGTKIIDINNAITSYRPVLRQHLSTMNDEHTSVCGKKLHSELNTFLEQSTQRRQEKINSCILGIPTDKPTGGPVFITPDEEKKYEKKMTKAELRDSIKTMIGKLFRNVELQTHYSAVLDSLNDSTQTNKDTYLNLYFELQDVTDNIQTEIDSFENE
;
A
#
# COMPACT_ATOMS: atom_id res chain seq x y z
N MET A 1 2.43 -9.16 10.80
CA MET A 1 3.46 -10.23 10.89
C MET A 1 3.39 -11.08 9.62
N ARG A 2 4.52 -11.39 8.98
CA ARG A 2 4.58 -12.18 7.73
C ARG A 2 4.56 -13.69 7.99
N PHE A 3 3.81 -14.44 7.17
CA PHE A 3 3.58 -15.89 7.31
C PHE A 3 3.79 -16.65 5.98
N ARG A 4 4.42 -17.83 6.03
CA ARG A 4 4.66 -18.69 4.86
C ARG A 4 3.35 -19.15 4.23
N PHE A 5 2.34 -19.47 5.04
CA PHE A 5 1.03 -19.86 4.49
C PHE A 5 0.29 -18.70 3.82
N CYS A 6 0.75 -17.45 3.97
CA CYS A 6 0.29 -16.28 3.21
C CYS A 6 1.21 -15.92 2.04
N GLY A 7 2.28 -16.68 1.80
CA GLY A 7 3.29 -16.40 0.75
C GLY A 7 4.39 -15.45 1.21
N ASP A 8 4.77 -15.52 2.50
CA ASP A 8 5.65 -14.58 3.20
C ASP A 8 5.15 -13.12 3.21
N LEU A 9 3.84 -12.93 2.96
CA LEU A 9 3.09 -11.70 3.20
C LEU A 9 2.48 -11.70 4.60
N ASP A 10 2.02 -10.53 5.05
CA ASP A 10 1.26 -10.40 6.29
C ASP A 10 -0.09 -11.12 6.20
N CYS A 11 -0.56 -11.68 7.33
CA CYS A 11 -1.88 -12.32 7.38
C CYS A 11 -2.99 -11.28 7.18
N PRO A 12 -3.99 -11.50 6.29
CA PRO A 12 -5.06 -10.53 6.09
C PRO A 12 -5.83 -10.27 7.39
N ASP A 13 -6.16 -9.00 7.66
CA ASP A 13 -6.84 -8.58 8.90
C ASP A 13 -8.17 -9.31 9.15
N TRP A 14 -8.91 -9.65 8.09
CA TRP A 14 -10.15 -10.43 8.21
C TRP A 14 -9.89 -11.87 8.66
N VAL A 15 -8.77 -12.47 8.28
CA VAL A 15 -8.37 -13.81 8.75
C VAL A 15 -7.98 -13.70 10.22
N LEU A 16 -7.12 -12.73 10.56
CA LEU A 16 -6.67 -12.44 11.93
C LEU A 16 -7.82 -12.28 12.92
N ALA A 17 -8.82 -11.47 12.59
CA ALA A 17 -9.98 -11.24 13.47
C ALA A 17 -10.75 -12.55 13.76
N GLU A 18 -10.94 -13.38 12.74
CA GLU A 18 -11.75 -14.61 12.81
C GLU A 18 -10.97 -15.83 13.34
N ILE A 19 -9.64 -15.73 13.59
CA ILE A 19 -8.92 -16.73 14.39
C ILE A 19 -9.54 -16.85 15.80
N SER A 20 -10.01 -15.72 16.35
CA SER A 20 -10.73 -15.68 17.64
C SER A 20 -12.10 -16.35 17.61
N THR A 21 -12.68 -16.54 16.41
CA THR A 21 -13.92 -17.32 16.23
C THR A 21 -13.59 -18.81 16.30
N LEU A 22 -12.53 -19.27 15.62
CA LEU A 22 -12.13 -20.69 15.63
C LEU A 22 -11.77 -21.23 17.01
N SER A 23 -11.17 -20.43 17.91
CA SER A 23 -10.79 -20.87 19.27
C SER A 23 -11.97 -21.21 20.19
N LYS A 24 -13.20 -20.83 19.81
CA LYS A 24 -14.45 -21.19 20.52
C LYS A 24 -14.89 -22.63 20.26
N VAL A 25 -14.28 -23.34 19.30
CA VAL A 25 -14.67 -24.68 18.85
C VAL A 25 -13.63 -25.72 19.29
N THR A 26 -14.05 -26.88 19.80
CA THR A 26 -13.10 -27.90 20.27
C THR A 26 -12.19 -28.43 19.15
N SER A 27 -10.95 -28.81 19.51
CA SER A 27 -9.95 -29.34 18.57
C SER A 27 -10.47 -30.51 17.71
N VAL A 28 -11.27 -31.40 18.29
CA VAL A 28 -11.97 -32.48 17.58
C VAL A 28 -12.97 -31.96 16.55
N LYS A 29 -13.78 -30.96 16.90
CA LYS A 29 -14.76 -30.35 16.01
C LYS A 29 -14.10 -29.54 14.89
N ILE A 30 -13.01 -28.83 15.17
CA ILE A 30 -12.17 -28.18 14.14
C ILE A 30 -11.68 -29.21 13.13
N LYS A 31 -11.20 -30.39 13.57
CA LYS A 31 -10.81 -31.48 12.64
C LYS A 31 -11.97 -31.87 11.70
N LEU A 32 -13.18 -32.02 12.24
CA LEU A 32 -14.37 -32.41 11.48
C LEU A 32 -14.87 -31.31 10.52
N LEU A 33 -14.72 -30.04 10.91
CA LEU A 33 -14.96 -28.86 10.06
C LEU A 33 -13.93 -28.79 8.92
N CYS A 34 -12.64 -28.93 9.21
CA CYS A 34 -11.60 -29.03 8.18
C CYS A 34 -11.92 -30.12 7.16
N VAL A 35 -12.40 -31.30 7.58
CA VAL A 35 -12.82 -32.36 6.66
C VAL A 35 -14.03 -31.97 5.79
N GLN A 36 -14.96 -31.13 6.26
CA GLN A 36 -16.05 -30.63 5.40
C GLN A 36 -15.57 -29.53 4.45
N VAL A 37 -14.68 -28.64 4.90
CA VAL A 37 -14.07 -27.60 4.05
C VAL A 37 -13.18 -28.22 2.96
N ILE A 38 -12.40 -29.26 3.29
CA ILE A 38 -11.59 -30.01 2.32
C ILE A 38 -12.48 -30.68 1.26
N LYS A 39 -13.67 -31.18 1.60
CA LYS A 39 -14.61 -31.68 0.58
C LYS A 39 -15.06 -30.60 -0.38
N ASP A 40 -15.37 -29.41 0.12
CA ASP A 40 -15.77 -28.25 -0.70
C ASP A 40 -14.63 -27.86 -1.66
N LEU A 41 -13.41 -27.76 -1.14
CA LEU A 41 -12.17 -27.50 -1.90
C LEU A 41 -11.76 -28.62 -2.88
N LEU A 42 -12.42 -29.77 -2.84
CA LEU A 42 -12.24 -30.89 -3.76
C LEU A 42 -13.45 -31.09 -4.70
N ASP A 43 -14.34 -30.10 -4.81
CA ASP A 43 -15.59 -30.11 -5.60
C ASP A 43 -16.62 -31.19 -5.18
N VAL A 44 -16.45 -31.79 -4.00
CA VAL A 44 -17.40 -32.76 -3.41
C VAL A 44 -18.58 -32.06 -2.71
N GLY A 45 -18.40 -30.78 -2.36
CA GLY A 45 -19.40 -29.94 -1.72
C GLY A 45 -19.48 -30.10 -0.19
N ILE A 46 -19.95 -29.05 0.47
CA ILE A 46 -20.06 -28.95 1.93
C ILE A 46 -21.45 -29.36 2.49
N ASP A 47 -21.43 -30.19 3.52
CA ASP A 47 -22.61 -30.62 4.29
C ASP A 47 -22.94 -29.57 5.37
N TYR A 48 -23.74 -28.56 5.01
CA TYR A 48 -24.07 -27.46 5.92
C TYR A 48 -24.84 -27.91 7.17
N ASP A 49 -25.75 -28.89 7.07
CA ASP A 49 -26.49 -29.40 8.24
C ASP A 49 -25.54 -30.03 9.27
N LYS A 50 -24.49 -30.71 8.81
CA LYS A 50 -23.43 -31.24 9.67
C LYS A 50 -22.51 -30.16 10.20
N VAL A 51 -22.20 -29.13 9.41
CA VAL A 51 -21.44 -27.96 9.89
C VAL A 51 -22.18 -27.26 11.02
N TYR A 52 -23.47 -26.94 10.86
CA TYR A 52 -24.29 -26.33 11.92
C TYR A 52 -24.35 -27.19 13.19
N LYS A 53 -24.48 -28.52 13.05
CA LYS A 53 -24.42 -29.46 14.19
C LYS A 53 -23.05 -29.49 14.88
N LEU A 54 -21.96 -29.27 14.15
CA LEU A 54 -20.62 -29.17 14.74
C LEU A 54 -20.44 -27.85 15.50
N THR A 55 -20.98 -26.74 15.01
CA THR A 55 -20.81 -25.41 15.62
C THR A 55 -21.84 -25.04 16.68
N ALA A 56 -22.93 -25.81 16.82
CA ALA A 56 -24.05 -25.53 17.73
C ALA A 56 -23.63 -25.24 19.18
N ASP A 57 -22.80 -26.10 19.80
CA ASP A 57 -22.37 -25.96 21.20
C ASP A 57 -21.57 -24.67 21.45
N ALA A 58 -20.93 -24.11 20.42
CA ALA A 58 -20.18 -22.85 20.48
C ALA A 58 -21.08 -21.61 20.32
N LYS A 59 -22.41 -21.80 20.20
CA LYS A 59 -23.44 -20.77 20.00
C LYS A 59 -23.25 -19.90 18.75
N PHE A 60 -22.68 -20.49 17.69
CA PHE A 60 -22.39 -19.78 16.45
C PHE A 60 -23.65 -19.36 15.69
N GLU A 61 -23.69 -18.10 15.27
CA GLU A 61 -24.68 -17.59 14.33
C GLU A 61 -24.33 -17.99 12.89
N THR A 62 -25.26 -17.76 11.95
CA THR A 62 -25.01 -18.04 10.52
C THR A 62 -23.93 -17.13 9.91
N GLY A 63 -23.46 -16.11 10.64
CA GLY A 63 -22.25 -15.34 10.35
C GLY A 63 -20.98 -16.11 10.74
N ASP A 64 -20.84 -16.47 12.02
CA ASP A 64 -19.68 -17.21 12.57
C ASP A 64 -19.39 -18.51 11.80
N VAL A 65 -20.44 -19.22 11.39
CA VAL A 65 -20.32 -20.45 10.58
C VAL A 65 -19.67 -20.17 9.22
N LYS A 66 -20.10 -19.10 8.53
CA LYS A 66 -19.52 -18.70 7.23
C LYS A 66 -18.10 -18.18 7.39
N ALA A 67 -17.84 -17.38 8.42
CA ALA A 67 -16.50 -16.90 8.76
C ALA A 67 -15.54 -18.07 9.03
N SER A 68 -15.95 -19.03 9.85
CA SER A 68 -15.16 -20.23 10.17
C SER A 68 -14.85 -21.08 8.92
N VAL A 69 -15.83 -21.27 8.03
CA VAL A 69 -15.63 -21.97 6.75
C VAL A 69 -14.67 -21.16 5.85
N ALA A 70 -14.82 -19.85 5.75
CA ALA A 70 -13.96 -18.99 4.93
C ALA A 70 -12.50 -18.95 5.42
N VAL A 71 -12.27 -18.85 6.74
CA VAL A 71 -10.94 -18.88 7.35
C VAL A 71 -10.26 -20.22 7.14
N LEU A 72 -10.95 -21.32 7.45
CA LEU A 72 -10.39 -22.66 7.24
C LEU A 72 -10.10 -22.91 5.75
N SER A 73 -10.98 -22.45 4.86
CA SER A 73 -10.78 -22.54 3.41
C SER A 73 -9.54 -21.76 2.96
N PHE A 74 -9.39 -20.50 3.41
CA PHE A 74 -8.23 -19.67 3.14
C PHE A 74 -6.92 -20.31 3.65
N ILE A 75 -6.88 -20.74 4.91
CA ILE A 75 -5.68 -21.36 5.51
C ILE A 75 -5.28 -22.61 4.71
N LEU A 76 -6.23 -23.50 4.42
CA LEU A 76 -5.95 -24.78 3.76
C LEU A 76 -5.53 -24.60 2.29
N CYS A 77 -6.21 -23.74 1.53
CA CYS A 77 -5.82 -23.42 0.15
C CYS A 77 -4.49 -22.67 0.08
N SER A 78 -4.28 -21.68 0.95
CA SER A 78 -3.10 -20.82 0.89
C SER A 78 -1.85 -21.57 1.36
N ALA A 79 -1.94 -22.40 2.41
CA ALA A 79 -0.86 -23.33 2.78
C ALA A 79 -0.52 -24.30 1.64
N ALA A 80 -1.53 -24.89 0.99
CA ALA A 80 -1.31 -25.83 -0.12
C ALA A 80 -0.70 -25.15 -1.35
N LYS A 81 -1.14 -23.92 -1.66
CA LYS A 81 -0.63 -23.07 -2.76
C LYS A 81 0.85 -22.75 -2.58
N TYR A 82 1.27 -22.39 -1.37
CA TYR A 82 2.67 -22.05 -1.06
C TYR A 82 3.51 -23.26 -0.58
N ASN A 83 2.96 -24.47 -0.66
CA ASN A 83 3.61 -25.74 -0.31
C ASN A 83 4.25 -25.73 1.09
N VAL A 84 3.51 -25.22 2.08
CA VAL A 84 4.00 -25.07 3.45
C VAL A 84 3.98 -26.42 4.15
N ASP A 85 5.07 -26.77 4.84
CA ASP A 85 5.15 -27.99 5.64
C ASP A 85 4.26 -27.89 6.90
N GLY A 86 3.84 -29.06 7.43
CA GLY A 86 2.90 -29.09 8.54
C GLY A 86 3.45 -28.50 9.85
N GLU A 87 4.75 -28.60 10.10
CA GLU A 87 5.34 -28.07 11.33
C GLU A 87 5.38 -26.52 11.30
N SER A 88 5.81 -25.95 10.17
CA SER A 88 5.71 -24.51 9.90
C SER A 88 4.26 -24.04 10.02
N LEU A 89 3.29 -24.71 9.38
CA LEU A 89 1.89 -24.31 9.43
C LEU A 89 1.35 -24.34 10.87
N SER A 90 1.59 -25.40 11.63
CA SER A 90 1.16 -25.51 13.02
C SER A 90 1.77 -24.41 13.90
N ASN A 91 3.06 -24.09 13.70
CA ASN A 91 3.75 -23.04 14.43
C ASN A 91 3.27 -21.63 14.03
N GLU A 92 2.96 -21.39 12.76
CA GLU A 92 2.41 -20.11 12.27
C GLU A 92 0.96 -19.88 12.74
N LEU A 93 0.13 -20.92 12.78
CA LEU A 93 -1.23 -20.84 13.33
C LEU A 93 -1.23 -20.58 14.85
N GLN A 94 -0.29 -21.15 15.60
CA GLN A 94 -0.11 -20.81 17.02
C GLN A 94 0.32 -19.35 17.22
N GLN A 95 1.17 -18.80 16.34
CA GLN A 95 1.55 -17.37 16.36
C GLN A 95 0.38 -16.44 16.05
N LEU A 96 -0.63 -16.91 15.29
CA LEU A 96 -1.89 -16.20 15.05
C LEU A 96 -2.89 -16.28 16.22
N GLY A 97 -2.62 -17.10 17.24
CA GLY A 97 -3.48 -17.24 18.43
C GLY A 97 -4.38 -18.49 18.46
N LEU A 98 -4.24 -19.44 17.53
CA LEU A 98 -4.90 -20.75 17.67
C LEU A 98 -4.25 -21.56 18.80
N PRO A 99 -5.05 -22.19 19.69
CA PRO A 99 -4.52 -23.14 20.66
C PRO A 99 -3.75 -24.28 19.98
N LYS A 100 -2.67 -24.75 20.62
CA LYS A 100 -1.77 -25.79 20.07
C LYS A 100 -2.50 -27.03 19.55
N GLU A 101 -3.51 -27.50 20.26
CA GLU A 101 -4.34 -28.63 19.83
C GLU A 101 -5.10 -28.35 18.54
N HIS A 102 -5.63 -27.13 18.39
CA HIS A 102 -6.45 -26.72 17.25
C HIS A 102 -5.57 -26.58 16.00
N ALA A 103 -4.41 -25.93 16.15
CA ALA A 103 -3.37 -25.87 15.12
C ALA A 103 -2.91 -27.27 14.69
N THR A 104 -2.69 -28.19 15.64
CA THR A 104 -2.31 -29.59 15.37
C THR A 104 -3.42 -30.36 14.65
N ALA A 105 -4.69 -30.19 15.04
CA ALA A 105 -5.83 -30.86 14.43
C ALA A 105 -6.12 -30.38 12.99
N LEU A 106 -6.00 -29.07 12.74
CA LEU A 106 -6.06 -28.48 11.40
C LEU A 106 -4.90 -29.00 10.55
N THR A 107 -3.68 -28.87 11.04
CA THR A 107 -2.44 -29.28 10.35
C THR A 107 -2.49 -30.75 9.94
N LYS A 108 -2.95 -31.66 10.81
CA LYS A 108 -3.08 -33.08 10.45
C LYS A 108 -4.05 -33.28 9.28
N SER A 109 -5.20 -32.62 9.32
CA SER A 109 -6.21 -32.69 8.25
C SER A 109 -5.70 -32.13 6.91
N TYR A 110 -4.87 -31.09 6.98
CA TYR A 110 -4.14 -30.51 5.86
C TYR A 110 -3.13 -31.51 5.26
N SER A 111 -2.22 -32.06 6.07
CA SER A 111 -1.20 -33.02 5.62
C SER A 111 -1.81 -34.29 5.03
N ASP A 112 -2.89 -34.82 5.62
CA ASP A 112 -3.65 -35.98 5.11
C ASP A 112 -4.28 -35.73 3.70
N SER A 113 -4.30 -34.46 3.24
CA SER A 113 -5.02 -34.00 2.04
C SER A 113 -4.18 -33.17 1.05
N LEU A 114 -2.92 -32.86 1.37
CA LEU A 114 -2.10 -31.86 0.65
C LEU A 114 -1.99 -32.14 -0.86
N GLU A 115 -1.62 -33.36 -1.25
CA GLU A 115 -1.49 -33.74 -2.67
C GLU A 115 -2.80 -33.59 -3.44
N LYS A 116 -3.94 -33.86 -2.80
CA LYS A 116 -5.28 -33.79 -3.40
C LYS A 116 -5.69 -32.33 -3.60
N LEU A 117 -5.46 -31.49 -2.58
CA LEU A 117 -5.69 -30.04 -2.66
C LEU A 117 -4.82 -29.41 -3.74
N GLN A 118 -3.51 -29.71 -3.78
CA GLN A 118 -2.63 -29.23 -4.85
C GLN A 118 -3.06 -29.74 -6.25
N THR A 119 -3.56 -30.97 -6.35
CA THR A 119 -4.05 -31.54 -7.62
C THR A 119 -5.31 -30.83 -8.11
N GLN A 120 -6.25 -30.45 -7.23
CA GLN A 120 -7.42 -29.65 -7.60
C GLN A 120 -7.05 -28.19 -7.88
N LEU A 121 -6.18 -27.58 -7.08
CA LEU A 121 -5.65 -26.23 -7.34
C LEU A 121 -4.94 -26.14 -8.70
N ARG A 122 -4.20 -27.18 -9.14
CA ARG A 122 -3.58 -27.27 -10.48
C ARG A 122 -4.58 -27.46 -11.65
N LYS A 123 -5.86 -27.74 -11.36
CA LYS A 123 -6.94 -27.77 -12.37
C LYS A 123 -7.72 -26.47 -12.42
N HIS A 124 -7.98 -25.85 -11.26
CA HIS A 124 -8.72 -24.59 -11.13
C HIS A 124 -7.85 -23.33 -11.32
N SER A 125 -6.52 -23.44 -11.18
CA SER A 125 -5.61 -22.36 -11.55
C SER A 125 -5.73 -22.05 -13.04
N LEU A 126 -5.85 -20.75 -13.37
CA LEU A 126 -5.82 -20.26 -14.74
C LEU A 126 -4.58 -20.78 -15.46
N ARG A 127 -4.78 -21.76 -16.36
CA ARG A 127 -3.74 -22.17 -17.30
C ARG A 127 -3.60 -21.08 -18.34
N TYR A 128 -2.48 -20.38 -18.29
CA TYR A 128 -2.00 -19.59 -19.41
C TYR A 128 -1.93 -20.49 -20.66
N GLY A 129 -2.74 -20.20 -21.67
CA GLY A 129 -2.34 -20.54 -23.03
C GLY A 129 -1.06 -19.77 -23.34
N SER A 130 -0.12 -20.35 -24.10
CA SER A 130 1.22 -19.78 -24.34
C SER A 130 1.24 -18.53 -25.25
N LYS A 131 0.15 -17.74 -25.28
CA LYS A 131 -0.08 -16.58 -26.15
C LYS A 131 -0.19 -15.23 -25.43
N SER A 132 -0.02 -15.16 -24.11
CA SER A 132 -0.21 -13.90 -23.34
C SER A 132 1.05 -13.32 -22.68
N VAL A 133 2.21 -14.01 -22.69
CA VAL A 133 3.48 -13.36 -22.29
C VAL A 133 3.85 -12.23 -23.28
N SER A 134 3.42 -12.38 -24.54
CA SER A 134 3.55 -11.40 -25.62
C SER A 134 2.64 -10.17 -25.47
N SER A 135 1.53 -10.23 -24.73
CA SER A 135 0.55 -9.13 -24.66
C SER A 135 0.94 -7.98 -23.71
N LEU A 136 2.16 -7.98 -23.19
CA LEU A 136 2.80 -6.84 -22.52
C LEU A 136 3.89 -6.16 -23.37
N LEU A 137 4.10 -6.63 -24.61
CA LEU A 137 5.10 -6.08 -25.55
C LEU A 137 4.48 -5.41 -26.79
N HIS A 138 3.16 -5.38 -26.93
CA HIS A 138 2.45 -4.71 -28.01
C HIS A 138 1.31 -3.85 -27.49
N ASN A 139 1.50 -2.53 -27.53
CA ASN A 139 0.47 -1.57 -27.89
C ASN A 139 1.13 -0.23 -28.28
N GLN A 140 1.68 -0.21 -29.50
CA GLN A 140 1.75 1.01 -30.31
C GLN A 140 1.26 0.66 -31.72
N MET A 141 0.55 1.61 -32.33
CA MET A 141 0.10 1.63 -33.73
C MET A 141 -0.99 0.61 -34.12
N GLU A 142 -2.25 0.97 -33.89
CA GLU A 142 -3.33 0.54 -34.79
C GLU A 142 -3.35 1.42 -36.05
N THR A 143 -3.18 0.78 -37.22
CA THR A 143 -3.78 1.07 -38.55
C THR A 143 -3.82 2.51 -39.12
N PRO A 144 -3.53 2.62 -40.43
CA PRO A 144 -4.57 3.07 -41.37
C PRO A 144 -5.24 1.92 -42.14
N GLU A 145 -6.40 2.20 -42.74
CA GLU A 145 -7.24 1.20 -43.41
C GLU A 145 -6.85 0.92 -44.88
N GLN A 146 -6.81 -0.38 -45.21
CA GLN A 146 -7.35 -1.08 -46.40
C GLN A 146 -7.41 -0.38 -47.79
N PRO A 147 -7.16 -1.15 -48.88
CA PRO A 147 -8.28 -1.93 -49.47
C PRO A 147 -7.97 -3.39 -49.87
N ASN A 148 -8.97 -4.25 -49.67
CA ASN A 148 -9.34 -5.51 -50.34
C ASN A 148 -8.35 -6.23 -51.29
N MET A 149 -8.16 -7.54 -51.08
CA MET A 149 -8.88 -8.57 -51.86
C MET A 149 -8.79 -9.99 -51.25
N GLU A 150 -9.59 -10.92 -51.81
CA GLU A 150 -10.12 -12.13 -51.17
C GLU A 150 -9.19 -13.38 -51.17
N MET A 151 -9.33 -14.19 -50.10
CA MET A 151 -9.34 -15.68 -50.03
C MET A 151 -8.34 -16.56 -50.82
N GLU A 152 -7.67 -17.50 -50.11
CA GLU A 152 -8.09 -18.93 -50.04
C GLU A 152 -7.32 -19.76 -48.97
N ASN A 153 -7.68 -21.05 -48.76
CA ASN A 153 -7.24 -21.89 -47.62
C ASN A 153 -6.24 -22.99 -48.00
N ALA A 154 -5.17 -23.22 -47.20
CA ALA A 154 -4.24 -24.35 -47.43
C ALA A 154 -3.39 -24.89 -46.23
N THR A 155 -3.88 -24.91 -44.98
CA THR A 155 -3.09 -25.41 -43.82
C THR A 155 -3.87 -26.32 -42.85
N SER A 156 -3.87 -27.63 -43.11
CA SER A 156 -4.51 -28.63 -42.20
C SER A 156 -3.90 -30.04 -42.16
N THR A 157 -2.81 -30.31 -42.90
CA THR A 157 -2.27 -31.68 -43.06
C THR A 157 -1.14 -32.04 -42.10
N ASP A 158 -0.12 -31.19 -41.93
CA ASP A 158 1.14 -31.63 -41.32
C ASP A 158 1.08 -31.74 -39.79
N GLU A 159 0.31 -30.88 -39.12
CA GLU A 159 0.12 -30.94 -37.66
C GLU A 159 -0.57 -32.25 -37.23
N ALA A 160 -1.50 -32.75 -38.05
CA ALA A 160 -2.15 -34.05 -37.86
C ALA A 160 -1.20 -35.25 -38.13
N VAL A 161 -0.26 -35.11 -39.08
CA VAL A 161 0.78 -36.12 -39.35
C VAL A 161 1.76 -36.20 -38.18
N LEU A 162 2.22 -35.06 -37.68
CA LEU A 162 3.13 -34.98 -36.53
C LEU A 162 2.47 -35.58 -35.27
N SER A 163 1.26 -35.16 -34.93
CA SER A 163 0.49 -35.70 -33.80
C SER A 163 0.33 -37.23 -33.85
N ARG A 164 0.12 -37.79 -35.05
CA ARG A 164 0.00 -39.23 -35.27
C ARG A 164 1.35 -39.98 -35.20
N HIS A 165 2.43 -39.34 -35.61
CA HIS A 165 3.79 -39.89 -35.55
C HIS A 165 4.25 -40.07 -34.09
N LEU A 166 4.15 -39.01 -33.28
CA LEU A 166 4.46 -38.99 -31.84
C LEU A 166 3.76 -40.14 -31.10
N LYS A 167 2.45 -40.29 -31.32
CA LYS A 167 1.62 -41.33 -30.68
C LYS A 167 1.96 -42.78 -31.06
N ILE A 168 2.74 -42.98 -32.12
CA ILE A 168 3.29 -44.29 -32.52
C ILE A 168 4.67 -44.52 -31.87
N LEU A 169 5.45 -43.46 -31.69
CA LEU A 169 6.76 -43.51 -31.04
C LEU A 169 6.65 -43.94 -29.57
N GLU A 170 5.68 -43.38 -28.83
CA GLU A 170 5.38 -43.72 -27.42
C GLU A 170 5.24 -45.24 -27.15
N THR A 171 4.83 -46.02 -28.15
CA THR A 171 4.53 -47.46 -28.04
C THR A 171 5.50 -48.36 -28.83
N SER A 172 6.60 -47.81 -29.33
CA SER A 172 7.60 -48.51 -30.15
C SER A 172 8.91 -48.77 -29.40
N CYS A 173 9.66 -49.80 -29.78
CA CYS A 173 11.01 -50.03 -29.25
C CYS A 173 12.04 -49.06 -29.85
N ARG A 174 12.83 -48.37 -29.02
CA ARG A 174 13.86 -47.39 -29.44
C ARG A 174 14.87 -47.92 -30.46
N ILE A 175 15.39 -49.14 -30.28
CA ILE A 175 16.36 -49.72 -31.23
C ILE A 175 15.72 -50.04 -32.60
N CYS A 176 14.61 -50.80 -32.59
CA CYS A 176 14.13 -51.50 -33.80
C CYS A 176 12.73 -51.08 -34.31
N GLY A 177 12.08 -50.11 -33.66
CA GLY A 177 10.73 -49.64 -34.04
C GLY A 177 9.59 -50.65 -33.81
N SER A 178 9.83 -51.78 -33.14
CA SER A 178 8.81 -52.81 -32.91
C SER A 178 7.72 -52.34 -31.95
N LYS A 179 6.46 -52.43 -32.38
CA LYS A 179 5.26 -51.95 -31.65
C LYS A 179 4.64 -52.96 -30.66
N LYS A 180 5.31 -54.10 -30.42
CA LYS A 180 4.86 -55.12 -29.45
C LYS A 180 5.72 -55.08 -28.19
N LEU A 181 5.54 -54.02 -27.40
CA LEU A 181 6.07 -53.93 -26.04
C LEU A 181 5.10 -54.64 -25.08
N HIS A 182 5.60 -55.61 -24.32
CA HIS A 182 4.87 -56.16 -23.17
C HIS A 182 5.10 -55.30 -21.92
N LYS A 183 4.25 -55.48 -20.90
CA LYS A 183 4.05 -54.62 -19.71
C LYS A 183 5.23 -54.41 -18.74
N SER A 184 6.48 -54.62 -19.18
CA SER A 184 7.71 -54.39 -18.40
C SER A 184 8.71 -53.51 -19.17
N SER A 185 8.23 -52.43 -19.79
CA SER A 185 9.08 -51.44 -20.47
C SER A 185 9.88 -50.61 -19.46
N ARG A 186 11.19 -50.80 -19.45
CA ARG A 186 12.16 -49.94 -18.74
C ARG A 186 12.30 -48.58 -19.43
N THR A 187 12.65 -47.52 -18.68
CA THR A 187 12.89 -46.16 -19.20
C THR A 187 14.31 -46.00 -19.75
N LYS A 188 14.52 -44.97 -20.59
CA LYS A 188 15.83 -44.68 -21.19
C LYS A 188 16.93 -44.39 -20.16
N ASP A 189 16.56 -43.73 -19.06
CA ASP A 189 17.49 -43.23 -18.04
C ASP A 189 18.23 -44.33 -17.28
N GLU A 190 17.65 -45.55 -17.18
CA GLU A 190 18.28 -46.70 -16.51
C GLU A 190 19.45 -47.34 -17.29
N PHE A 191 19.65 -46.98 -18.57
CA PHE A 191 20.62 -47.66 -19.46
C PHE A 191 21.52 -46.72 -20.27
N VAL A 192 21.45 -45.40 -20.06
CA VAL A 192 22.17 -44.35 -20.82
C VAL A 192 23.65 -44.70 -21.02
N THR A 193 24.36 -44.96 -19.92
CA THR A 193 25.81 -45.26 -19.94
C THR A 193 26.13 -46.52 -20.72
N GLU A 194 25.32 -47.58 -20.57
CA GLU A 194 25.55 -48.86 -21.23
C GLU A 194 25.28 -48.80 -22.72
N PHE A 195 24.31 -47.99 -23.18
CA PHE A 195 24.13 -47.73 -24.61
C PHE A 195 25.33 -47.00 -25.21
N LYS A 196 25.86 -46.01 -24.49
CA LYS A 196 27.05 -45.27 -24.90
C LYS A 196 28.30 -46.17 -24.94
N GLU A 197 28.48 -47.05 -23.97
CA GLU A 197 29.56 -48.05 -23.96
C GLU A 197 29.43 -49.14 -25.04
N MET A 198 28.21 -49.64 -25.30
CA MET A 198 27.99 -50.76 -26.23
C MET A 198 27.94 -50.36 -27.70
N PHE A 199 27.39 -49.18 -27.99
CA PHE A 199 27.05 -48.76 -29.35
C PHE A 199 27.61 -47.38 -29.73
N ASN A 200 28.31 -46.69 -28.81
CA ASN A 200 28.84 -45.34 -28.99
C ASN A 200 27.78 -44.29 -29.39
N ILE A 201 26.58 -44.39 -28.80
CA ILE A 201 25.46 -43.45 -29.01
C ILE A 201 25.12 -42.81 -27.66
N ASP A 202 25.22 -41.48 -27.59
CA ASP A 202 24.84 -40.72 -26.39
C ASP A 202 23.37 -40.32 -26.44
N ILE A 203 22.55 -40.93 -25.58
CA ILE A 203 21.09 -40.71 -25.53
C ILE A 203 20.67 -39.58 -24.56
N ILE A 204 21.62 -38.77 -24.07
CA ILE A 204 21.33 -37.56 -23.28
C ILE A 204 20.93 -36.39 -24.19
N LEU A 205 21.48 -36.31 -25.41
CA LEU A 205 21.25 -35.23 -26.39
C LEU A 205 19.92 -35.40 -27.18
N ASP A 206 18.89 -35.95 -26.54
CA ASP A 206 17.76 -36.63 -27.20
C ASP A 206 16.41 -35.94 -26.97
N VAL A 207 15.78 -35.44 -28.04
CA VAL A 207 14.48 -34.75 -28.03
C VAL A 207 13.36 -35.72 -27.58
N PRO A 208 12.77 -35.55 -26.37
CA PRO A 208 11.89 -36.55 -25.76
C PRO A 208 10.60 -36.84 -26.52
N GLU A 209 10.12 -35.90 -27.32
CA GLU A 209 8.92 -36.05 -28.15
C GLU A 209 9.14 -36.98 -29.34
N ILE A 210 10.32 -36.91 -29.97
CA ILE A 210 10.58 -37.48 -31.31
C ILE A 210 11.05 -38.94 -31.26
N HIS A 211 11.52 -39.44 -30.11
CA HIS A 211 12.10 -40.77 -30.03
C HIS A 211 11.48 -41.65 -28.92
N PRO A 212 11.36 -42.99 -29.12
CA PRO A 212 10.75 -43.85 -28.12
C PRO A 212 11.58 -43.96 -26.83
N ASN A 213 10.91 -43.90 -25.67
CA ASN A 213 11.53 -44.03 -24.35
C ASN A 213 11.67 -45.48 -23.85
N ALA A 214 11.25 -46.48 -24.64
CA ALA A 214 11.10 -47.87 -24.22
C ALA A 214 11.87 -48.88 -25.11
N LEU A 215 12.22 -50.03 -24.53
CA LEU A 215 12.91 -51.14 -25.20
C LEU A 215 12.06 -52.40 -25.20
N CYS A 216 12.17 -53.22 -26.25
CA CYS A 216 11.56 -54.55 -26.28
C CYS A 216 12.44 -55.59 -25.57
N ARG A 217 11.80 -56.63 -25.03
CA ARG A 217 12.41 -57.71 -24.24
C ARG A 217 13.65 -58.34 -24.89
N THR A 218 13.70 -58.45 -26.22
CA THR A 218 14.86 -59.01 -26.95
C THR A 218 16.11 -58.14 -26.81
N HIS A 219 15.96 -56.81 -26.79
CA HIS A 219 17.07 -55.87 -26.60
C HIS A 219 17.39 -55.67 -25.11
N GLU A 220 16.40 -55.71 -24.23
CA GLU A 220 16.61 -55.80 -22.78
C GLU A 220 17.47 -57.04 -22.41
N GLN A 221 17.16 -58.21 -22.98
CA GLN A 221 17.96 -59.43 -22.81
C GLN A 221 19.38 -59.33 -23.41
N LEU A 222 19.58 -58.48 -24.41
CA LEU A 222 20.90 -58.23 -25.00
C LEU A 222 21.78 -57.39 -24.08
N LEU A 223 21.22 -56.36 -23.44
CA LEU A 223 21.87 -55.55 -22.40
C LEU A 223 22.20 -56.41 -21.17
N LEU A 224 21.30 -57.30 -20.75
CA LEU A 224 21.54 -58.25 -19.66
C LEU A 224 22.70 -59.21 -19.97
N LYS A 225 22.78 -59.75 -21.19
CA LYS A 225 23.94 -60.57 -21.63
C LYS A 225 25.23 -59.78 -21.69
N TYR A 226 25.19 -58.50 -22.08
CA TYR A 226 26.36 -57.62 -22.03
C TYR A 226 26.83 -57.41 -20.58
N ARG A 227 25.91 -57.12 -19.65
CA ARG A 227 26.20 -57.02 -18.21
C ARG A 227 26.84 -58.30 -17.66
N GLU A 228 26.36 -59.48 -18.06
CA GLU A 228 26.95 -60.77 -17.67
C GLU A 228 28.37 -60.97 -18.25
N GLN A 229 28.59 -60.71 -19.53
CA GLN A 229 29.93 -60.86 -20.13
C GLN A 229 30.92 -59.77 -19.68
N LYS A 230 30.45 -58.56 -19.36
CA LYS A 230 31.27 -57.49 -18.75
C LYS A 230 31.72 -57.88 -17.33
N LYS A 231 30.83 -58.50 -16.54
CA LYS A 231 31.17 -59.06 -15.22
C LYS A 231 32.17 -60.22 -15.28
N THR A 232 32.14 -61.05 -16.33
CA THR A 232 33.11 -62.15 -16.54
C THR A 232 34.32 -61.75 -17.38
N GLN A 233 34.51 -60.46 -17.65
CA GLN A 233 35.62 -59.84 -18.40
C GLN A 233 35.83 -60.35 -19.85
N ASN A 234 34.99 -61.24 -20.39
CA ASN A 234 35.14 -61.86 -21.71
C ASN A 234 34.56 -61.01 -22.87
N MET A 235 34.69 -59.69 -22.79
CA MET A 235 34.03 -58.72 -23.70
C MET A 235 34.43 -58.88 -25.17
N HIS A 236 35.65 -59.31 -25.45
CA HIS A 236 36.18 -59.66 -26.79
C HIS A 236 35.37 -60.73 -27.54
N THR A 237 34.50 -61.49 -26.85
CA THR A 237 33.59 -62.47 -27.47
C THR A 237 32.19 -61.94 -27.76
N PHE A 238 31.82 -60.76 -27.23
CA PHE A 238 30.48 -60.20 -27.39
C PHE A 238 30.32 -59.51 -28.76
N LYS A 239 29.63 -60.16 -29.70
CA LYS A 239 29.32 -59.60 -31.04
C LYS A 239 27.81 -59.54 -31.25
N THR A 240 27.31 -58.36 -31.64
CA THR A 240 25.89 -58.15 -31.95
C THR A 240 25.74 -57.32 -33.22
N SER A 241 24.78 -57.66 -34.07
CA SER A 241 24.55 -57.01 -35.36
C SER A 241 23.22 -56.26 -35.35
N ILE A 242 23.23 -55.06 -34.77
CA ILE A 242 22.05 -54.21 -34.60
C ILE A 242 22.17 -52.98 -35.49
N GLN A 243 21.11 -52.68 -36.23
CA GLN A 243 20.97 -51.43 -36.98
C GLN A 243 19.94 -50.54 -36.27
N VAL A 244 20.32 -49.30 -35.99
CA VAL A 244 19.44 -48.29 -35.37
C VAL A 244 18.47 -47.74 -36.41
N VAL A 245 17.25 -47.40 -35.96
CA VAL A 245 16.21 -46.80 -36.80
C VAL A 245 16.18 -45.29 -36.62
N ASP A 246 16.09 -44.53 -37.70
CA ASP A 246 15.78 -43.10 -37.68
C ASP A 246 14.26 -42.87 -37.53
N PHE A 247 13.91 -41.85 -36.75
CA PHE A 247 12.57 -41.52 -36.30
C PHE A 247 12.20 -40.05 -36.54
N ASN A 248 13.08 -39.22 -37.11
CA ASN A 248 12.79 -37.80 -37.33
C ASN A 248 11.49 -37.62 -38.16
N PRO A 249 10.49 -36.86 -37.68
CA PRO A 249 9.30 -36.57 -38.47
C PRO A 249 9.65 -35.83 -39.76
N ASN A 250 8.83 -36.04 -40.79
CA ASN A 250 8.90 -35.35 -42.08
C ASN A 250 10.19 -35.55 -42.91
N THR A 251 11.15 -36.38 -42.46
CA THR A 251 12.25 -36.86 -43.32
C THR A 251 11.82 -38.07 -44.15
N ASP A 252 12.28 -38.17 -45.39
CA ASP A 252 11.95 -39.32 -46.26
C ASP A 252 12.64 -40.63 -45.81
N CYS A 253 13.59 -40.56 -44.88
CA CYS A 253 14.18 -41.71 -44.20
C CYS A 253 13.24 -42.34 -43.14
N CYS A 254 12.24 -41.60 -42.67
CA CYS A 254 11.45 -41.99 -41.50
C CYS A 254 10.50 -43.17 -41.77
N LYS A 255 10.83 -44.32 -41.17
CA LYS A 255 10.07 -45.58 -41.32
C LYS A 255 8.67 -45.55 -40.72
N ILE A 256 8.32 -44.55 -39.92
CA ILE A 256 6.96 -44.39 -39.37
C ILE A 256 6.10 -43.52 -40.30
N CYS A 257 6.57 -42.34 -40.70
CA CYS A 257 5.86 -41.44 -41.64
C CYS A 257 5.56 -42.12 -42.99
N ASN A 258 6.52 -42.90 -43.52
CA ASN A 258 6.36 -43.62 -44.80
C ASN A 258 5.40 -44.82 -44.76
N VAL A 259 4.88 -45.22 -43.59
CA VAL A 259 3.79 -46.22 -43.52
C VAL A 259 2.42 -45.58 -43.71
N THR A 260 2.29 -44.27 -43.47
CA THR A 260 1.05 -43.50 -43.67
C THR A 260 0.90 -42.92 -45.09
N ARG A 261 2.00 -42.71 -45.84
CA ARG A 261 1.94 -42.37 -47.27
C ARG A 261 1.52 -43.63 -48.07
N GLY A 262 0.27 -43.65 -48.55
CA GLY A 262 -0.39 -44.86 -49.05
C GLY A 262 0.24 -45.50 -50.30
N ARG A 263 0.44 -46.82 -50.27
CA ARG A 263 0.99 -47.61 -51.39
C ARG A 263 0.14 -47.52 -52.67
N LYS A 264 0.77 -47.14 -53.79
CA LYS A 264 0.45 -47.71 -55.11
C LYS A 264 1.45 -48.85 -55.45
N ARG A 265 1.01 -49.80 -56.28
CA ARG A 265 1.70 -51.03 -56.72
C ARG A 265 2.28 -50.79 -58.15
N LYS A 266 3.19 -51.58 -58.75
CA LYS A 266 3.72 -52.95 -58.51
C LYS A 266 4.97 -53.21 -59.42
N ARG A 267 5.95 -54.00 -58.94
CA ARG A 267 6.99 -54.76 -59.71
C ARG A 267 8.01 -53.94 -60.54
N THR A 268 9.27 -54.35 -60.69
CA THR A 268 9.93 -55.65 -60.38
C THR A 268 10.65 -55.60 -58.99
N GLY A 269 11.81 -56.21 -58.65
CA GLY A 269 12.71 -57.11 -59.41
C GLY A 269 13.76 -57.92 -58.63
N VAL A 270 14.42 -58.78 -59.42
CA VAL A 270 15.42 -59.85 -59.18
C VAL A 270 16.67 -59.54 -58.31
N LYS A 271 16.74 -60.20 -57.13
CA LYS A 271 17.87 -60.98 -56.52
C LYS A 271 19.25 -60.36 -56.11
N ASN A 272 19.63 -60.74 -54.88
CA ASN A 272 20.93 -61.29 -54.41
C ASN A 272 22.11 -60.43 -53.84
N SER A 273 22.08 -60.30 -52.49
CA SER A 273 23.01 -61.01 -51.55
C SER A 273 24.29 -60.36 -50.97
N ARG A 274 24.65 -60.88 -49.78
CA ARG A 274 25.95 -60.85 -49.05
C ARG A 274 26.31 -59.59 -48.24
N THR A 275 27.41 -59.69 -47.48
CA THR A 275 27.57 -59.15 -46.11
C THR A 275 29.03 -58.92 -45.73
N ILE A 276 29.28 -57.99 -44.77
CA ILE A 276 30.47 -57.95 -43.86
C ILE A 276 31.77 -57.48 -44.57
N PRO A 277 32.74 -56.77 -43.91
CA PRO A 277 33.14 -56.90 -42.51
C PRO A 277 33.26 -55.61 -41.66
N VAL A 278 33.73 -55.82 -40.42
CA VAL A 278 34.06 -54.85 -39.35
C VAL A 278 35.56 -54.93 -39.07
N VAL A 279 36.25 -53.78 -38.95
CA VAL A 279 37.65 -53.66 -38.49
C VAL A 279 37.72 -52.58 -37.40
N SER A 280 38.73 -52.61 -36.53
CA SER A 280 38.63 -52.05 -35.17
C SER A 280 39.99 -51.74 -34.51
N LEU A 281 39.97 -50.89 -33.47
CA LEU A 281 40.96 -50.72 -32.39
C LEU A 281 42.36 -50.11 -32.69
N ASN A 282 42.57 -48.90 -32.13
CA ASN A 282 43.58 -48.52 -31.12
C ASN A 282 45.09 -48.86 -31.24
N GLN A 283 45.93 -47.80 -31.32
CA GLN A 283 47.11 -47.47 -30.45
C GLN A 283 48.36 -48.43 -30.39
N PRO A 284 49.53 -48.04 -29.77
CA PRO A 284 50.07 -46.72 -29.32
C PRO A 284 51.59 -46.47 -29.65
N GLN A 285 52.22 -45.46 -29.00
CA GLN A 285 53.68 -45.33 -28.65
C GLN A 285 54.72 -44.98 -29.76
N CYS A 286 55.91 -44.38 -29.50
CA CYS A 286 56.38 -43.39 -28.47
C CYS A 286 57.82 -42.90 -28.77
N GLU A 287 58.09 -41.57 -28.74
CA GLU A 287 59.42 -40.88 -28.63
C GLU A 287 60.52 -41.31 -29.66
N ILE A 288 61.76 -40.78 -29.78
CA ILE A 288 62.57 -39.66 -29.21
C ILE A 288 63.12 -38.88 -30.47
N GLU A 289 63.62 -37.63 -30.49
CA GLU A 289 64.93 -37.10 -30.01
C GLU A 289 65.11 -35.61 -30.45
N THR A 290 66.19 -34.93 -30.05
CA THR A 290 66.38 -33.44 -30.12
C THR A 290 67.61 -32.98 -30.93
N THR A 291 67.93 -31.66 -30.90
CA THR A 291 69.10 -30.93 -31.49
C THR A 291 68.99 -30.57 -32.99
N ASP A 292 69.51 -29.46 -33.52
CA ASP A 292 70.08 -28.22 -32.93
C ASP A 292 70.09 -27.06 -33.97
N LEU A 293 70.28 -25.80 -33.50
CA LEU A 293 71.06 -24.64 -34.05
C LEU A 293 71.11 -24.35 -35.59
N ASP A 294 71.30 -23.12 -36.13
CA ASP A 294 71.56 -21.77 -35.58
C ASP A 294 71.36 -20.64 -36.66
N GLU A 295 71.38 -19.36 -36.24
CA GLU A 295 71.89 -18.17 -36.99
C GLU A 295 71.24 -17.72 -38.37
N GLN A 296 71.38 -16.48 -38.92
CA GLN A 296 72.12 -15.22 -38.57
C GLN A 296 71.48 -13.92 -39.19
N TYR A 297 72.08 -12.75 -38.92
CA TYR A 297 71.91 -11.32 -39.38
C TYR A 297 70.96 -10.94 -40.58
N ASN A 298 70.18 -9.82 -40.64
CA ASN A 298 70.28 -8.38 -40.24
C ASN A 298 70.65 -7.42 -41.41
N VAL A 299 70.52 -6.09 -41.20
CA VAL A 299 71.02 -4.90 -41.96
C VAL A 299 69.98 -4.06 -42.74
N SER A 300 69.72 -2.85 -42.21
CA SER A 300 69.19 -1.64 -42.89
C SER A 300 70.38 -0.79 -43.45
N PRO A 301 70.22 0.26 -44.29
CA PRO A 301 69.65 1.55 -43.82
C PRO A 301 69.03 2.54 -44.87
N SER A 302 68.35 3.59 -44.37
CA SER A 302 68.38 5.04 -44.73
C SER A 302 68.28 5.52 -46.21
N ASP A 303 68.19 6.82 -46.61
CA ASP A 303 68.32 8.17 -46.02
C ASP A 303 67.38 9.17 -46.80
N VAL A 304 66.55 10.04 -46.17
CA VAL A 304 66.74 11.51 -45.90
C VAL A 304 66.20 12.51 -46.96
N ASN A 305 65.23 13.35 -46.53
CA ASN A 305 64.93 14.77 -46.89
C ASN A 305 64.60 15.16 -48.37
N ASP A 306 64.13 16.39 -48.73
CA ASP A 306 63.86 17.64 -47.98
C ASP A 306 62.68 18.51 -48.51
N TYR A 307 62.40 19.60 -47.78
CA TYR A 307 61.42 20.71 -47.87
C TYR A 307 61.02 21.37 -49.23
N SER A 308 59.76 21.87 -49.29
CA SER A 308 59.29 23.17 -49.89
C SER A 308 59.35 23.37 -51.43
N ASP A 309 58.62 24.24 -52.14
CA ASP A 309 57.43 25.14 -51.94
C ASP A 309 56.88 25.53 -53.38
N TYR A 310 55.97 26.46 -53.75
CA TYR A 310 55.21 27.56 -53.10
C TYR A 310 54.01 28.03 -54.01
N ILE A 311 53.21 29.02 -53.54
CA ILE A 311 52.53 30.11 -54.31
C ILE A 311 51.37 29.77 -55.32
N VAL A 312 50.12 30.07 -54.90
CA VAL A 312 49.20 31.15 -55.41
C VAL A 312 48.74 31.11 -56.90
N ASP A 313 47.47 31.36 -57.29
CA ASP A 313 46.27 31.90 -56.58
C ASP A 313 44.90 31.35 -57.09
N GLU A 314 43.81 31.83 -56.46
CA GLU A 314 42.38 31.58 -56.71
C GLU A 314 41.85 31.73 -58.16
N THR A 315 40.78 30.98 -58.49
CA THR A 315 39.52 31.59 -59.00
C THR A 315 38.29 30.68 -58.95
N SER A 316 37.26 31.10 -58.20
CA SER A 316 35.79 30.86 -58.36
C SER A 316 35.24 29.44 -58.63
N GLU A 317 34.33 29.00 -57.74
CA GLU A 317 33.32 27.95 -58.01
C GLU A 317 32.32 28.37 -59.12
N PRO A 318 31.51 27.43 -59.66
CA PRO A 318 30.20 27.21 -59.01
C PRO A 318 29.73 25.75 -58.88
N SER A 319 29.19 25.45 -57.69
CA SER A 319 27.96 24.67 -57.36
C SER A 319 27.57 23.38 -58.13
N PRO A 320 27.16 22.29 -57.44
CA PRO A 320 27.00 20.96 -58.05
C PRO A 320 25.57 20.60 -58.50
N ALA A 321 25.39 20.46 -59.81
CA ALA A 321 24.33 19.64 -60.43
C ALA A 321 24.85 19.06 -61.76
N GLU A 322 24.10 18.12 -62.36
CA GLU A 322 24.28 17.67 -63.76
C GLU A 322 25.68 17.11 -64.13
N ARG A 323 26.06 15.95 -63.57
CA ARG A 323 27.04 15.05 -64.22
C ARG A 323 26.95 13.54 -63.92
N ASN A 324 25.90 13.08 -63.22
CA ASN A 324 25.67 11.66 -62.93
C ASN A 324 24.81 10.98 -64.01
N PHE A 325 25.32 10.78 -65.23
CA PHE A 325 24.58 10.03 -66.27
C PHE A 325 25.41 9.22 -67.30
N GLU A 326 26.76 9.28 -67.28
CA GLU A 326 27.60 8.67 -68.34
C GLU A 326 28.73 7.74 -67.84
N PHE A 327 28.63 7.20 -66.62
CA PHE A 327 29.60 6.20 -66.12
C PHE A 327 29.01 4.86 -65.63
N GLU A 328 27.69 4.73 -65.52
CA GLU A 328 27.05 3.46 -65.11
C GLU A 328 26.98 2.40 -66.23
N THR A 329 27.21 2.78 -67.48
CA THR A 329 27.04 1.92 -68.67
C THR A 329 28.26 1.06 -69.03
N ASN A 330 29.45 1.32 -68.50
CA ASN A 330 30.70 0.72 -68.98
C ASN A 330 31.23 -0.50 -68.22
N LEU A 331 30.47 -1.07 -67.27
CA LEU A 331 30.83 -2.35 -66.61
C LEU A 331 29.84 -3.50 -66.81
N TYR A 332 28.79 -3.32 -67.62
CA TYR A 332 27.82 -4.38 -67.93
C TYR A 332 28.17 -5.24 -69.16
N GLU A 333 29.13 -4.82 -69.99
CA GLU A 333 29.56 -5.55 -71.20
C GLU A 333 30.92 -6.24 -71.06
N LYS A 334 31.00 -7.25 -70.16
CA LYS A 334 31.96 -8.37 -70.28
C LYS A 334 31.61 -9.56 -69.37
N LYS A 335 30.64 -10.35 -69.81
CA LYS A 335 30.56 -11.79 -69.50
C LYS A 335 30.84 -12.58 -70.79
N GLU A 336 31.02 -13.89 -70.62
CA GLU A 336 31.27 -14.87 -71.70
C GLU A 336 32.66 -14.80 -72.36
N GLN A 337 33.68 -15.17 -71.60
CA GLN A 337 34.63 -16.20 -72.04
C GLN A 337 35.08 -17.04 -70.84
N GLU A 338 35.10 -18.36 -70.99
CA GLU A 338 35.35 -19.31 -69.91
C GLU A 338 36.85 -19.53 -69.67
N THR A 339 37.26 -19.76 -68.41
CA THR A 339 38.29 -20.76 -68.09
C THR A 339 38.27 -21.13 -66.60
N HIS A 340 38.62 -22.38 -66.29
CA HIS A 340 38.75 -22.87 -64.92
C HIS A 340 40.04 -22.38 -64.26
N VAL A 341 39.93 -21.70 -63.11
CA VAL A 341 40.90 -21.82 -62.00
C VAL A 341 40.13 -21.88 -60.68
N LYS A 342 40.60 -22.69 -59.74
CA LYS A 342 40.24 -22.59 -58.32
C LYS A 342 41.35 -21.85 -57.61
N ASP A 343 41.11 -20.63 -57.16
CA ASP A 343 41.94 -20.00 -56.14
C ASP A 343 41.07 -19.57 -54.95
N LYS A 344 41.59 -19.80 -53.75
CA LYS A 344 41.02 -19.17 -52.55
C LYS A 344 41.34 -17.69 -52.62
N CYS A 345 40.35 -16.83 -52.41
CA CYS A 345 40.66 -15.43 -52.12
C CYS A 345 41.41 -15.39 -50.78
N ASN A 346 42.65 -14.89 -50.80
CA ASN A 346 43.45 -14.80 -49.59
C ASN A 346 42.91 -13.66 -48.71
N VAL A 347 42.53 -13.98 -47.47
CA VAL A 347 41.85 -13.02 -46.58
C VAL A 347 42.77 -11.85 -46.23
N ASP A 348 44.08 -12.08 -46.12
CA ASP A 348 45.07 -11.06 -45.79
C ASP A 348 45.25 -10.01 -46.92
N ASP A 349 45.26 -10.45 -48.18
CA ASP A 349 45.31 -9.55 -49.34
C ASP A 349 44.04 -8.68 -49.44
N LEU A 350 42.88 -9.21 -49.04
CA LEU A 350 41.63 -8.44 -48.96
C LEU A 350 41.69 -7.36 -47.88
N LEU A 351 42.21 -7.67 -46.70
CA LEU A 351 42.33 -6.72 -45.59
C LEU A 351 43.23 -5.53 -45.95
N THR A 352 44.38 -5.79 -46.57
CA THR A 352 45.33 -4.74 -47.01
C THR A 352 44.70 -3.79 -48.04
N ASN A 353 43.80 -4.28 -48.89
CA ASN A 353 43.07 -3.43 -49.84
C ASN A 353 41.96 -2.59 -49.17
N ILE A 354 41.34 -3.09 -48.10
CA ILE A 354 40.30 -2.35 -47.33
C ILE A 354 40.91 -1.16 -46.58
N GLU A 355 42.12 -1.30 -46.04
CA GLU A 355 42.82 -0.21 -45.32
C GLU A 355 43.06 1.02 -46.21
N ASN A 356 43.27 0.84 -47.52
CA ASN A 356 43.58 1.93 -48.45
C ASN A 356 42.34 2.69 -48.99
N LEU A 357 41.12 2.26 -48.67
CA LEU A 357 39.88 2.92 -49.09
C LEU A 357 39.46 4.04 -48.12
N THR A 358 38.76 5.07 -48.63
CA THR A 358 38.08 6.08 -47.79
C THR A 358 36.90 5.46 -47.03
N GLU A 359 36.48 6.05 -45.90
CA GLU A 359 35.49 5.44 -45.01
C GLU A 359 34.15 5.11 -45.69
N THR A 360 33.63 6.00 -46.54
CA THR A 360 32.43 5.77 -47.34
C THR A 360 32.62 4.62 -48.33
N SER A 361 33.77 4.56 -49.00
CA SER A 361 34.09 3.52 -49.98
C SER A 361 34.33 2.17 -49.31
N ARG A 362 34.98 2.11 -48.13
CA ARG A 362 35.07 0.90 -47.30
C ARG A 362 33.68 0.36 -47.00
N LYS A 363 32.75 1.22 -46.56
CA LYS A 363 31.39 0.81 -46.17
C LYS A 363 30.61 0.21 -47.34
N TYR A 364 30.71 0.80 -48.54
CA TYR A 364 30.10 0.25 -49.75
C TYR A 364 30.75 -1.07 -50.18
N PHE A 365 32.09 -1.08 -50.31
CA PHE A 365 32.86 -2.25 -50.75
C PHE A 365 32.70 -3.45 -49.80
N LEU A 366 32.71 -3.23 -48.48
CA LEU A 366 32.43 -4.26 -47.48
C LEU A 366 31.00 -4.82 -47.63
N SER A 367 30.00 -3.98 -47.89
CA SER A 367 28.63 -4.48 -48.09
C SER A 367 28.51 -5.35 -49.35
N GLU A 368 29.18 -4.97 -50.43
CA GLU A 368 29.18 -5.73 -51.69
C GLU A 368 30.02 -7.02 -51.57
N LEU A 369 31.11 -6.99 -50.80
CA LEU A 369 31.96 -8.15 -50.49
C LEU A 369 31.20 -9.17 -49.62
N ILE A 370 30.53 -8.72 -48.55
CA ILE A 370 29.72 -9.58 -47.68
C ILE A 370 28.58 -10.25 -48.45
N CYS A 371 27.99 -9.57 -49.43
CA CYS A 371 26.98 -10.16 -50.34
C CYS A 371 27.55 -11.20 -51.33
N LYS A 372 28.88 -11.34 -51.45
CA LYS A 372 29.57 -12.32 -52.31
C LYS A 372 30.16 -13.50 -51.52
N LEU A 373 30.29 -13.38 -50.20
CA LEU A 373 30.72 -14.47 -49.33
C LEU A 373 29.63 -15.55 -49.17
N SER A 374 30.04 -16.81 -49.04
CA SER A 374 29.13 -17.89 -48.63
C SER A 374 28.77 -17.78 -47.14
N ASN A 375 27.68 -18.44 -46.74
CA ASN A 375 27.27 -18.50 -45.32
C ASN A 375 28.36 -19.11 -44.41
N GLU A 376 29.23 -19.97 -44.95
CA GLU A 376 30.35 -20.58 -44.22
C GLU A 376 31.47 -19.55 -44.00
N GLU A 377 31.85 -18.81 -45.04
CA GLU A 377 32.86 -17.73 -44.95
C GLU A 377 32.38 -16.56 -44.07
N VAL A 378 31.08 -16.19 -44.12
CA VAL A 378 30.49 -15.20 -43.21
C VAL A 378 30.53 -15.69 -41.75
N SER A 379 30.32 -16.99 -41.53
CA SER A 379 30.41 -17.58 -40.18
C SER A 379 31.86 -17.62 -39.66
N GLU A 380 32.84 -17.91 -40.52
CA GLU A 380 34.26 -17.91 -40.17
C GLU A 380 34.78 -16.48 -39.91
N LEU A 381 34.38 -15.50 -40.74
CA LEU A 381 34.65 -14.07 -40.51
C LEU A 381 34.10 -13.61 -39.15
N ALA A 382 32.84 -13.95 -38.83
CA ALA A 382 32.23 -13.61 -37.55
C ALA A 382 32.96 -14.26 -36.35
N PHE A 383 33.47 -15.49 -36.51
CA PHE A 383 34.28 -16.17 -35.51
C PHE A 383 35.65 -15.49 -35.30
N ILE A 384 36.31 -15.06 -36.38
CA ILE A 384 37.59 -14.32 -36.32
C ILE A 384 37.39 -12.98 -35.61
N ILE A 385 36.36 -12.21 -35.96
CA ILE A 385 36.02 -10.94 -35.30
C ILE A 385 35.74 -11.18 -33.81
N GLY A 386 34.91 -12.17 -33.47
CA GLY A 386 34.61 -12.53 -32.07
C GLY A 386 35.86 -12.92 -31.26
N ARG A 387 36.84 -13.58 -31.89
CA ARG A 387 38.12 -13.93 -31.28
C ARG A 387 39.03 -12.72 -31.07
N GLN A 388 39.10 -11.79 -32.03
CA GLN A 388 39.88 -10.54 -31.88
C GLN A 388 39.31 -9.64 -30.76
N GLN A 389 37.99 -9.57 -30.62
CA GLN A 389 37.33 -8.76 -29.59
C GLN A 389 37.42 -9.36 -28.16
N GLN A 390 37.93 -10.59 -28.00
CA GLN A 390 37.89 -11.35 -26.73
C GLN A 390 38.60 -10.66 -25.56
N GLN A 391 39.72 -9.97 -25.81
CA GLN A 391 40.42 -9.23 -24.75
C GLN A 391 39.63 -7.98 -24.35
N ILE A 392 39.20 -7.19 -25.34
CA ILE A 392 38.39 -5.97 -25.14
C ILE A 392 37.12 -6.28 -24.34
N PHE A 393 36.45 -7.41 -24.60
CA PHE A 393 35.32 -7.87 -23.78
C PHE A 393 35.68 -8.17 -22.31
N THR A 394 36.89 -8.65 -22.05
CA THR A 394 37.35 -8.96 -20.69
C THR A 394 37.66 -7.67 -19.95
N ASP A 395 38.36 -6.72 -20.59
CA ASP A 395 38.66 -5.39 -20.06
C ASP A 395 37.37 -4.60 -19.76
N ASP A 396 36.37 -4.70 -20.64
CA ASP A 396 35.07 -4.01 -20.49
C ASP A 396 34.24 -4.58 -19.33
N ILE A 397 34.33 -5.89 -19.08
CA ILE A 397 33.72 -6.56 -17.92
C ILE A 397 34.38 -6.11 -16.61
N GLU A 398 35.70 -6.00 -16.57
CA GLU A 398 36.41 -5.54 -15.37
C GLU A 398 36.07 -4.09 -15.02
N ASN A 399 35.98 -3.21 -16.03
CA ASN A 399 35.54 -1.82 -15.90
C ASN A 399 34.15 -1.72 -15.23
N ILE A 400 33.15 -2.46 -15.71
CA ILE A 400 31.79 -2.36 -15.14
C ILE A 400 31.64 -3.05 -13.77
N SER A 401 32.50 -4.01 -13.40
CA SER A 401 32.27 -4.90 -12.26
C SER A 401 32.28 -4.23 -10.88
N GLN A 402 32.68 -2.96 -10.76
CA GLN A 402 32.56 -2.17 -9.52
C GLN A 402 31.63 -0.96 -9.66
N GLN A 403 31.14 -0.61 -10.86
CA GLN A 403 30.33 0.59 -11.09
C GLN A 403 29.05 0.62 -10.23
N TYR A 404 28.44 -0.54 -9.95
CA TYR A 404 27.28 -0.67 -9.06
C TYR A 404 27.54 -0.21 -7.61
N THR A 405 28.80 -0.11 -7.18
CA THR A 405 29.17 0.35 -5.84
C THR A 405 29.18 1.87 -5.69
N SER A 406 29.16 2.62 -6.79
CA SER A 406 29.27 4.09 -6.79
C SER A 406 27.89 4.76 -6.86
N HIS A 407 27.53 5.46 -5.78
CA HIS A 407 26.27 6.19 -5.65
C HIS A 407 26.11 7.27 -6.74
N SER A 408 27.16 8.05 -7.03
CA SER A 408 27.11 9.07 -8.09
C SER A 408 26.93 8.46 -9.48
N PHE A 409 27.66 7.39 -9.79
CA PHE A 409 27.54 6.70 -11.07
C PHE A 409 26.09 6.23 -11.32
N LEU A 410 25.46 5.59 -10.33
CA LEU A 410 24.07 5.14 -10.44
C LEU A 410 23.10 6.33 -10.62
N THR A 411 23.33 7.46 -9.96
CA THR A 411 22.53 8.69 -10.13
C THR A 411 22.75 9.37 -11.49
N GLU A 412 23.93 9.27 -12.10
CA GLU A 412 24.26 9.93 -13.38
C GLU A 412 24.06 9.06 -14.64
N LEU A 413 24.03 7.73 -14.49
CA LEU A 413 23.85 6.72 -15.53
C LEU A 413 22.71 7.04 -16.53
N LYS A 414 23.00 7.12 -17.83
CA LYS A 414 22.02 7.21 -18.93
C LYS A 414 22.21 6.01 -19.86
N ALA A 415 21.13 5.43 -20.39
CA ALA A 415 21.26 4.19 -21.16
C ALA A 415 22.11 4.38 -22.42
N GLU A 416 21.84 5.44 -23.18
CA GLU A 416 22.55 5.80 -24.41
C GLU A 416 24.06 6.02 -24.18
N LYS A 417 24.43 6.84 -23.19
CA LYS A 417 25.84 7.06 -22.83
C LYS A 417 26.50 5.75 -22.43
N TRP A 418 25.88 4.97 -21.55
CA TRP A 418 26.44 3.71 -21.08
C TRP A 418 26.69 2.72 -22.22
N LEU A 419 25.75 2.60 -23.17
CA LEU A 419 25.88 1.78 -24.38
C LEU A 419 27.01 2.27 -25.30
N SER A 420 27.15 3.60 -25.49
CA SER A 420 28.20 4.18 -26.34
C SER A 420 29.62 3.90 -25.82
N GLU A 421 29.76 3.60 -24.52
CA GLU A 421 31.02 3.27 -23.87
C GLU A 421 31.32 1.75 -23.85
N ARG A 422 30.44 0.89 -24.38
CA ARG A 422 30.64 -0.57 -24.42
C ARG A 422 31.36 -1.00 -25.70
N ASN A 423 31.75 -2.28 -25.77
CA ASN A 423 32.31 -2.89 -26.98
C ASN A 423 31.40 -2.69 -28.22
N SER A 424 31.89 -1.93 -29.20
CA SER A 424 31.12 -1.52 -30.37
C SER A 424 30.67 -2.69 -31.26
N ALA A 425 31.47 -3.76 -31.37
CA ALA A 425 31.10 -4.94 -32.16
C ALA A 425 29.88 -5.68 -31.57
N LEU A 426 29.80 -5.82 -30.24
CA LEU A 426 28.61 -6.37 -29.56
C LEU A 426 27.39 -5.45 -29.71
N ILE A 427 27.58 -4.14 -29.60
CA ILE A 427 26.50 -3.16 -29.79
C ILE A 427 25.95 -3.25 -31.21
N GLN A 428 26.79 -3.32 -32.24
CA GLN A 428 26.34 -3.50 -33.64
C GLN A 428 25.71 -4.88 -33.87
N PHE A 429 26.23 -5.95 -33.27
CA PHE A 429 25.64 -7.30 -33.33
C PHE A 429 24.21 -7.33 -32.73
N ILE A 430 24.00 -6.71 -31.57
CA ILE A 430 22.66 -6.60 -30.96
C ILE A 430 21.74 -5.73 -31.82
N SER A 431 22.22 -4.60 -32.35
CA SER A 431 21.45 -3.75 -33.28
C SER A 431 21.02 -4.50 -34.55
N GLY A 432 21.91 -5.34 -35.10
CA GLY A 432 21.62 -6.19 -36.25
C GLY A 432 20.57 -7.28 -35.97
N ILE A 433 20.66 -7.95 -34.82
CA ILE A 433 19.67 -8.95 -34.39
C ILE A 433 18.30 -8.30 -34.13
N THR A 434 18.29 -7.15 -33.47
CA THR A 434 17.04 -6.42 -33.13
C THR A 434 16.49 -5.60 -34.30
N LYS A 435 17.26 -5.44 -35.40
CA LYS A 435 16.96 -4.58 -36.56
C LYS A 435 16.61 -3.13 -36.16
N PHE A 436 17.35 -2.61 -35.18
CA PHE A 436 16.95 -1.44 -34.40
C PHE A 436 18.11 -0.44 -34.26
N SER A 437 17.80 0.84 -34.42
CA SER A 437 18.76 1.93 -34.24
C SER A 437 18.76 2.40 -32.79
N ILE A 438 19.93 2.38 -32.14
CA ILE A 438 20.06 2.75 -30.72
C ILE A 438 19.97 4.27 -30.50
N SER A 439 20.31 5.11 -31.49
CA SER A 439 20.12 6.57 -31.38
C SER A 439 18.63 6.93 -31.27
N ASP A 440 17.84 6.33 -32.17
CA ASP A 440 16.44 6.68 -32.43
C ASP A 440 15.48 5.96 -31.48
N ALA A 441 16.03 5.24 -30.50
CA ALA A 441 15.34 4.38 -29.57
C ALA A 441 14.69 5.15 -28.41
N ALA A 442 13.47 4.74 -28.03
CA ALA A 442 12.88 5.09 -26.74
C ALA A 442 13.72 4.54 -25.58
N GLU A 443 13.82 5.30 -24.47
CA GLU A 443 14.75 4.99 -23.35
C GLU A 443 14.48 3.62 -22.71
N ASN A 444 13.22 3.17 -22.66
CA ASN A 444 12.87 1.84 -22.19
C ASN A 444 13.44 0.70 -23.07
N MET A 445 13.56 0.91 -24.38
CA MET A 445 14.23 -0.01 -25.30
C MET A 445 15.75 0.10 -25.19
N LYS A 446 16.31 1.30 -25.00
CA LYS A 446 17.74 1.48 -24.68
C LYS A 446 18.12 0.68 -23.42
N ILE A 447 17.33 0.78 -22.35
CA ILE A 447 17.50 -0.01 -21.11
C ILE A 447 17.35 -1.53 -21.34
N ALA A 448 16.44 -1.95 -22.22
CA ALA A 448 16.33 -3.37 -22.59
C ALA A 448 17.61 -3.88 -23.29
N VAL A 449 18.19 -3.09 -24.20
CA VAL A 449 19.47 -3.40 -24.85
C VAL A 449 20.62 -3.44 -23.83
N CYS A 450 20.68 -2.50 -22.87
CA CYS A 450 21.69 -2.54 -21.80
C CYS A 450 21.65 -3.86 -21.02
N ARG A 451 20.46 -4.34 -20.66
CA ARG A 451 20.29 -5.61 -19.95
C ARG A 451 20.76 -6.80 -20.78
N ILE A 452 20.61 -6.77 -22.11
CA ILE A 452 21.14 -7.83 -22.99
C ILE A 452 22.68 -7.83 -22.95
N VAL A 453 23.33 -6.66 -23.01
CA VAL A 453 24.79 -6.53 -22.87
C VAL A 453 25.27 -7.07 -21.52
N GLU A 454 24.66 -6.65 -20.42
CA GLU A 454 25.01 -7.15 -19.08
C GLU A 454 24.88 -8.68 -18.96
N GLN A 455 23.86 -9.27 -19.59
CA GLN A 455 23.65 -10.72 -19.59
C GLN A 455 24.70 -11.47 -20.40
N VAL A 456 25.08 -10.96 -21.60
CA VAL A 456 26.19 -11.52 -22.39
C VAL A 456 27.49 -11.48 -21.58
N TYR A 457 27.72 -10.40 -20.85
CA TYR A 457 28.87 -10.24 -19.97
C TYR A 457 28.82 -11.20 -18.75
N ALA A 458 27.64 -11.46 -18.19
CA ALA A 458 27.44 -12.44 -17.11
C ALA A 458 27.70 -13.88 -17.54
N LEU A 459 27.43 -14.23 -18.81
CA LEU A 459 27.81 -15.55 -19.37
C LEU A 459 29.33 -15.75 -19.40
N ARG A 460 30.10 -14.68 -19.64
CA ARG A 460 31.57 -14.70 -19.61
C ARG A 460 32.14 -14.64 -18.19
N TYR A 461 31.52 -13.87 -17.29
CA TYR A 461 31.95 -13.75 -15.88
C TYR A 461 30.75 -13.87 -14.92
N GLN A 462 30.47 -15.10 -14.48
CA GLN A 462 29.31 -15.44 -13.63
C GLN A 462 29.28 -14.78 -12.24
N LYS A 463 30.34 -14.07 -11.83
CA LYS A 463 30.41 -13.30 -10.58
C LYS A 463 30.13 -11.81 -10.77
N LEU A 464 29.85 -11.38 -12.00
CA LEU A 464 29.54 -9.99 -12.34
C LEU A 464 28.32 -9.49 -11.54
N VAL A 465 28.43 -8.28 -11.01
CA VAL A 465 27.30 -7.48 -10.55
C VAL A 465 27.29 -6.21 -11.40
N ALA A 466 26.34 -6.13 -12.31
CA ALA A 466 26.27 -5.09 -13.33
C ALA A 466 25.26 -3.99 -12.90
N PRO A 467 25.51 -2.71 -13.20
CA PRO A 467 24.82 -1.59 -12.56
C PRO A 467 23.32 -1.55 -12.84
N ILE A 468 22.85 -1.85 -14.05
CA ILE A 468 21.43 -1.73 -14.42
C ILE A 468 20.64 -2.92 -13.87
N SER A 469 21.19 -4.13 -13.95
CA SER A 469 20.64 -5.32 -13.28
C SER A 469 20.59 -5.15 -11.75
N PHE A 470 21.60 -4.52 -11.13
CA PHE A 470 21.61 -4.21 -9.71
C PHE A 470 20.49 -3.21 -9.33
N LEU A 471 20.35 -2.11 -10.07
CA LEU A 471 19.28 -1.12 -9.88
C LEU A 471 17.88 -1.75 -9.94
N LEU A 472 17.65 -2.62 -10.92
CA LEU A 472 16.38 -3.34 -11.07
C LEU A 472 16.11 -4.26 -9.87
N SER A 473 17.11 -4.97 -9.36
CA SER A 473 16.94 -5.77 -8.15
C SER A 473 16.77 -4.93 -6.88
N LEU A 474 17.28 -3.70 -6.84
CA LEU A 474 17.04 -2.77 -5.72
C LEU A 474 15.59 -2.27 -5.71
N ASN A 475 15.02 -1.96 -6.88
CA ASN A 475 13.60 -1.62 -7.01
C ASN A 475 12.68 -2.81 -6.70
N ILE A 476 12.99 -4.01 -7.23
CA ILE A 476 12.28 -5.25 -6.87
C ILE A 476 12.36 -5.50 -5.36
N TYR A 477 13.49 -5.17 -4.73
CA TYR A 477 13.61 -5.26 -3.27
C TYR A 477 12.75 -4.23 -2.53
N SER A 478 12.74 -2.95 -2.91
CA SER A 478 11.90 -1.95 -2.22
C SER A 478 10.41 -2.29 -2.28
N LYS A 479 9.93 -2.79 -3.44
CA LYS A 479 8.52 -3.15 -3.65
C LYS A 479 8.09 -4.47 -2.99
N THR A 480 8.99 -5.43 -2.77
CA THR A 480 8.65 -6.75 -2.21
C THR A 480 9.13 -6.96 -0.77
N SER A 481 10.19 -6.24 -0.36
CA SER A 481 11.06 -6.52 0.77
C SER A 481 11.26 -8.03 0.97
N SER A 482 11.60 -8.75 -0.11
CA SER A 482 11.66 -10.22 -0.10
C SER A 482 13.01 -10.73 -0.58
N ARG A 483 13.76 -11.30 0.36
CA ARG A 483 15.01 -12.03 0.06
C ARG A 483 14.80 -13.11 -1.02
N ALA A 484 13.69 -13.85 -0.98
CA ALA A 484 13.45 -14.96 -1.90
C ALA A 484 13.29 -14.48 -3.36
N VAL A 485 12.72 -13.29 -3.56
CA VAL A 485 12.60 -12.69 -4.90
C VAL A 485 13.95 -12.19 -5.40
N VAL A 486 14.74 -11.51 -4.55
CA VAL A 486 16.10 -11.05 -4.92
C VAL A 486 17.05 -12.22 -5.21
N ASP A 487 17.11 -13.24 -4.33
CA ASP A 487 17.94 -14.43 -4.53
C ASP A 487 17.44 -15.33 -5.69
N LEU A 488 16.25 -15.07 -6.25
CA LEU A 488 15.75 -15.67 -7.49
C LEU A 488 16.22 -14.86 -8.71
N VAL A 489 16.00 -13.54 -8.72
CA VAL A 489 16.43 -12.63 -9.80
C VAL A 489 17.94 -12.75 -10.02
N SER A 490 18.72 -12.80 -8.95
CA SER A 490 20.19 -12.89 -9.00
C SER A 490 20.75 -14.22 -9.56
N LYS A 491 19.89 -15.21 -9.86
CA LYS A 491 20.26 -16.43 -10.60
C LYS A 491 19.98 -16.32 -12.10
N THR A 492 19.28 -15.27 -12.51
CA THR A 492 18.77 -15.04 -13.86
C THR A 492 19.30 -13.77 -14.51
N SER A 493 19.95 -12.88 -13.73
CA SER A 493 20.72 -11.73 -14.23
C SER A 493 21.87 -11.36 -13.28
N PRO A 494 22.87 -10.59 -13.72
CA PRO A 494 23.99 -10.12 -12.88
C PRO A 494 23.56 -9.01 -11.90
N SER A 495 22.47 -9.20 -11.16
CA SER A 495 21.96 -8.20 -10.22
C SER A 495 22.63 -8.21 -8.84
N GLY A 496 23.43 -9.25 -8.55
CA GLY A 496 23.90 -9.53 -7.20
C GLY A 496 22.83 -10.10 -6.27
N THR A 497 23.26 -10.83 -5.24
CA THR A 497 22.38 -11.51 -4.26
C THR A 497 21.76 -10.56 -3.25
N TYR A 498 20.80 -11.03 -2.44
CA TYR A 498 20.29 -10.27 -1.29
C TYR A 498 21.41 -9.83 -0.34
N ASN A 499 22.44 -10.67 -0.15
CA ASN A 499 23.60 -10.32 0.66
C ASN A 499 24.48 -9.24 0.00
N THR A 500 24.49 -9.14 -1.33
CA THR A 500 25.19 -8.07 -2.07
C THR A 500 24.45 -6.75 -1.85
N LEU A 501 23.13 -6.75 -2.06
CA LEU A 501 22.24 -5.60 -1.91
C LEU A 501 22.26 -5.06 -0.46
N GLN A 502 22.10 -5.93 0.54
CA GLN A 502 22.13 -5.51 1.95
C GLN A 502 23.50 -4.97 2.37
N LYS A 503 24.61 -5.53 1.86
CA LYS A 503 25.96 -4.98 2.09
C LYS A 503 26.14 -3.60 1.46
N TRP A 504 25.57 -3.37 0.28
CA TRP A 504 25.60 -2.08 -0.40
C TRP A 504 24.78 -1.02 0.38
N ILE A 505 23.56 -1.36 0.82
CA ILE A 505 22.77 -0.50 1.71
C ILE A 505 23.57 -0.19 2.99
N SER A 506 24.09 -1.19 3.70
CA SER A 506 24.83 -0.98 4.96
C SER A 506 26.16 -0.20 4.80
N LYS A 507 26.68 -0.07 3.58
CA LYS A 507 27.87 0.73 3.25
C LYS A 507 27.56 2.18 2.89
N SER A 508 26.29 2.54 2.69
CA SER A 508 25.89 3.93 2.46
C SER A 508 26.17 4.77 3.72
N GLY A 509 26.58 6.03 3.54
CA GLY A 509 27.17 6.84 4.62
C GLY A 509 26.20 7.08 5.78
N THR A 510 26.66 6.91 7.02
CA THR A 510 25.84 7.12 8.24
C THR A 510 25.81 8.57 8.73
N SER A 511 26.56 9.48 8.09
CA SER A 511 26.48 10.93 8.32
C SER A 511 25.12 11.45 7.84
N ALA A 512 24.29 11.96 8.75
CA ALA A 512 23.07 12.66 8.36
C ALA A 512 23.39 13.99 7.67
N PRO A 513 22.53 14.47 6.75
CA PRO A 513 22.52 15.88 6.42
C PRO A 513 22.27 16.70 7.71
N PRO A 514 22.92 17.87 7.87
CA PRO A 514 22.64 18.76 8.99
C PRO A 514 21.20 19.26 8.96
N CYS A 515 20.69 19.77 10.08
CA CYS A 515 19.47 20.57 10.07
C CYS A 515 19.65 21.73 9.06
N PRO A 516 18.67 22.01 8.18
CA PRO A 516 18.75 23.16 7.29
C PRO A 516 18.94 24.48 8.07
N PRO A 517 19.59 25.50 7.50
CA PRO A 517 19.73 26.81 8.16
C PRO A 517 18.40 27.59 8.14
N GLY A 518 18.31 28.64 8.96
CA GLY A 518 17.17 29.55 9.00
C GLY A 518 15.92 28.95 9.66
N THR A 519 14.74 29.39 9.23
CA THR A 519 13.47 29.00 9.87
C THR A 519 13.08 27.56 9.47
N VAL A 520 13.07 26.69 10.47
CA VAL A 520 12.84 25.24 10.31
C VAL A 520 11.79 24.75 11.29
N MET A 521 10.90 23.88 10.84
CA MET A 521 10.01 23.10 11.71
C MET A 521 10.51 21.66 11.79
N ALA A 522 10.40 21.04 12.97
CA ALA A 522 10.65 19.61 13.13
C ALA A 522 9.34 18.84 13.30
N ALA A 523 9.35 17.56 12.95
CA ALA A 523 8.31 16.61 13.33
C ALA A 523 8.93 15.28 13.80
N PHE A 524 8.25 14.54 14.68
CA PHE A 524 8.69 13.18 15.04
C PHE A 524 7.54 12.18 15.22
N ASP A 525 7.83 10.92 14.88
CA ASP A 525 6.92 9.76 14.88
C ASP A 525 7.68 8.51 15.40
N ASN A 526 6.95 7.56 16.01
CA ASN A 526 7.43 6.47 16.87
C ASN A 526 6.79 5.11 16.48
N GLU A 527 6.90 4.71 15.21
CA GLU A 527 6.22 3.52 14.66
C GLU A 527 7.17 2.60 13.87
N GLN A 528 8.23 2.09 14.52
CA GLN A 528 9.29 1.28 13.87
C GLN A 528 9.61 -0.08 14.57
N VAL A 529 8.59 -0.79 15.05
CA VAL A 529 8.73 -2.18 15.56
C VAL A 529 8.82 -3.19 14.38
N VAL A 530 9.98 -3.24 13.71
CA VAL A 530 10.10 -3.90 12.39
C VAL A 530 10.29 -5.42 12.41
N ALA A 531 10.69 -6.03 13.53
CA ALA A 531 10.80 -7.49 13.58
C ALA A 531 10.53 -8.11 14.96
N TYR A 532 9.74 -9.18 14.96
CA TYR A 532 9.77 -10.23 15.99
C TYR A 532 10.71 -11.34 15.50
N LYS A 533 11.63 -11.82 16.35
CA LYS A 533 12.31 -13.10 16.06
C LYS A 533 11.28 -14.23 16.16
N ARG A 534 11.19 -15.07 15.14
CA ARG A 534 10.45 -16.36 15.22
C ARG A 534 11.17 -17.32 16.18
N GLY A 535 10.43 -18.22 16.83
CA GLY A 535 10.99 -19.31 17.64
C GLY A 535 11.42 -18.94 19.06
N ILE A 536 10.84 -17.89 19.66
CA ILE A 536 11.10 -17.51 21.05
C ILE A 536 10.32 -18.43 22.01
N ALA A 537 10.98 -18.96 23.04
CA ALA A 537 10.35 -19.78 24.07
C ALA A 537 9.41 -18.94 24.97
N PRO A 538 8.35 -19.53 25.57
CA PRO A 538 7.54 -18.85 26.57
C PRO A 538 8.41 -18.19 27.65
N ASN A 539 8.06 -16.96 28.03
CA ASN A 539 8.75 -16.07 28.98
C ASN A 539 10.01 -15.33 28.48
N GLN A 540 10.53 -15.57 27.26
CA GLN A 540 11.52 -14.66 26.66
C GLN A 540 10.85 -13.48 25.95
N LYS A 541 11.39 -12.26 26.12
CA LYS A 541 10.93 -11.05 25.42
C LYS A 541 11.64 -10.91 24.07
N SER A 542 10.87 -10.58 23.03
CA SER A 542 11.39 -10.22 21.71
C SER A 542 12.34 -9.02 21.80
N LYS A 543 13.53 -9.12 21.22
CA LYS A 543 14.27 -7.92 20.80
C LYS A 543 13.58 -7.33 19.59
N CYS A 544 13.17 -6.06 19.69
CA CYS A 544 12.81 -5.20 18.57
C CYS A 544 13.74 -3.98 18.61
N SER A 545 14.05 -3.41 17.45
CA SER A 545 14.48 -2.02 17.38
C SER A 545 13.28 -1.15 17.80
N ILE A 546 13.50 -0.04 18.49
CA ILE A 546 12.50 1.01 18.60
C ILE A 546 13.17 2.34 18.31
N ILE A 547 12.61 3.05 17.35
CA ILE A 547 13.19 4.25 16.78
C ILE A 547 12.09 5.29 16.61
N THR A 548 12.45 6.51 16.98
CA THR A 548 11.74 7.73 16.66
C THR A 548 12.47 8.42 15.51
N THR A 549 11.81 8.56 14.38
CA THR A 549 12.31 9.32 13.23
C THR A 549 12.01 10.80 13.40
N VAL A 550 12.92 11.65 12.94
CA VAL A 550 12.78 13.12 12.97
C VAL A 550 12.82 13.65 11.54
N LEU A 551 11.86 14.48 11.17
CA LEU A 551 11.84 15.23 9.91
C LEU A 551 12.09 16.71 10.19
N TYR A 552 12.83 17.38 9.31
CA TYR A 552 12.98 18.84 9.28
C TYR A 552 12.38 19.39 7.99
N ALA A 553 11.56 20.44 8.09
CA ALA A 553 11.02 21.19 6.95
C ALA A 553 11.60 22.61 6.93
N SER A 554 12.21 23.00 5.81
CA SER A 554 12.92 24.27 5.65
C SER A 554 12.07 25.30 4.90
N MET A 555 11.96 26.52 5.44
CA MET A 555 11.20 27.60 4.84
C MET A 555 12.07 28.42 3.88
N SER A 556 11.65 28.52 2.62
CA SER A 556 12.47 29.12 1.56
C SER A 556 12.63 30.64 1.71
N SER A 557 13.75 31.18 1.23
CA SER A 557 14.02 32.63 1.20
C SER A 557 13.12 33.44 0.25
N LYS A 558 12.19 32.80 -0.47
CA LYS A 558 11.13 33.47 -1.24
C LYS A 558 9.88 33.79 -0.39
N ASN A 559 9.85 33.39 0.88
CA ASN A 559 8.69 33.50 1.75
C ASN A 559 8.62 34.87 2.46
N THR A 560 7.41 35.27 2.85
CA THR A 560 7.10 36.42 3.73
C THR A 560 7.53 36.26 5.20
N ILE A 561 8.32 35.23 5.50
CA ILE A 561 8.80 34.85 6.83
C ILE A 561 10.25 35.33 7.00
N PRO A 562 10.61 36.05 8.07
CA PRO A 562 12.01 36.42 8.32
C PRO A 562 12.87 35.16 8.47
N MET A 563 13.90 35.02 7.63
CA MET A 563 14.73 33.81 7.52
C MET A 563 15.32 33.35 8.86
N PHE A 564 15.52 34.27 9.81
CA PHE A 564 16.11 34.03 11.12
C PHE A 564 15.17 34.35 12.29
N ILE A 565 13.83 34.30 12.12
CA ILE A 565 12.87 34.61 13.20
C ILE A 565 13.10 33.75 14.46
N GLN A 566 13.59 32.53 14.27
CA GLN A 566 13.93 31.58 15.34
C GLN A 566 15.16 31.97 16.15
N GLU A 567 15.99 32.93 15.71
CA GLU A 567 17.12 33.47 16.50
C GLU A 567 16.67 34.49 17.55
N ILE A 568 15.47 35.06 17.41
CA ILE A 568 14.98 36.17 18.21
C ILE A 568 14.57 35.67 19.60
N ASP A 569 15.30 36.09 20.63
CA ASP A 569 15.16 35.52 21.98
C ASP A 569 13.86 35.92 22.69
N ILE A 570 13.32 37.11 22.40
CA ILE A 570 12.05 37.57 22.97
C ILE A 570 10.85 36.77 22.46
N LEU A 571 10.95 36.14 21.29
CA LEU A 571 9.90 35.28 20.70
C LEU A 571 9.90 33.83 21.23
N LYS A 572 10.71 33.51 22.26
CA LYS A 572 10.67 32.20 22.94
C LYS A 572 9.34 31.97 23.68
N PRO A 573 8.76 30.75 23.67
CA PRO A 573 7.52 30.44 24.37
C PRO A 573 7.53 30.80 25.86
N ASN A 574 8.67 30.66 26.54
CA ASN A 574 8.83 30.99 27.96
C ASN A 574 8.31 32.38 28.37
N ASN A 575 8.38 33.36 27.44
CA ASN A 575 8.06 34.75 27.72
C ASN A 575 6.55 35.04 27.62
N TRP A 576 5.78 34.12 27.02
CA TRP A 576 4.39 34.32 26.58
C TRP A 576 3.42 33.25 27.10
N PHE A 577 3.85 31.99 27.08
CA PHE A 577 2.97 30.83 27.22
C PHE A 577 3.65 29.73 28.05
N THR A 578 3.51 29.78 29.38
CA THR A 578 3.63 28.58 30.21
C THR A 578 2.67 28.63 31.40
N LEU A 579 2.10 27.50 31.81
CA LEU A 579 1.09 27.46 32.88
C LEU A 579 1.64 27.89 34.25
N ASN A 580 2.85 27.45 34.60
CA ASN A 580 3.55 27.97 35.77
C ASN A 580 4.01 29.44 35.63
N PHE A 581 4.09 30.03 34.43
CA PHE A 581 4.25 31.49 34.30
C PHE A 581 2.95 32.18 34.71
N PHE A 582 1.78 31.71 34.29
CA PHE A 582 0.51 32.28 34.76
C PHE A 582 0.31 32.11 36.28
N GLU A 583 0.60 30.93 36.85
CA GLU A 583 0.56 30.74 38.32
C GLU A 583 1.62 31.56 39.08
N GLU A 584 2.91 31.47 38.74
CA GLU A 584 3.98 32.18 39.46
C GLU A 584 3.83 33.71 39.26
N ARG A 585 3.30 34.18 38.12
CA ARG A 585 2.93 35.58 37.87
C ARG A 585 1.73 36.01 38.72
N LEU A 586 0.63 35.25 38.76
CA LEU A 586 -0.50 35.53 39.66
C LEU A 586 -0.12 35.51 41.15
N LYS A 587 0.79 34.61 41.55
CA LYS A 587 1.34 34.54 42.90
C LYS A 587 2.24 35.74 43.21
N SER A 588 3.10 36.17 42.28
CA SER A 588 3.92 37.38 42.44
C SER A 588 3.09 38.67 42.41
N ILE A 589 1.98 38.71 41.68
CA ILE A 589 0.99 39.80 41.74
C ILE A 589 0.40 39.91 43.14
N ARG A 590 -0.10 38.79 43.71
CA ARG A 590 -0.62 38.76 45.09
C ARG A 590 0.44 39.12 46.15
N ALA A 591 1.71 38.79 45.90
CA ALA A 591 2.81 39.12 46.81
C ALA A 591 3.27 40.58 46.72
N LYS A 592 3.17 41.22 45.55
CA LYS A 592 3.60 42.62 45.34
C LYS A 592 2.64 43.68 45.88
N GLN A 593 1.42 43.32 46.28
CA GLN A 593 0.46 44.25 46.90
C GLN A 593 0.85 44.73 48.31
N HIS A 594 2.13 44.63 48.69
CA HIS A 594 2.65 44.94 50.03
C HIS A 594 3.97 45.75 50.06
N GLU A 595 4.70 45.92 48.94
CA GLU A 595 5.98 46.66 48.90
C GLU A 595 6.09 47.51 47.61
N ASP A 596 6.33 48.82 47.77
CA ASP A 596 6.12 49.93 46.82
C ASP A 596 6.62 49.77 45.36
N GLY A 597 5.93 50.41 44.39
CA GLY A 597 6.53 50.77 43.10
C GLY A 597 5.60 51.06 41.90
N ASN A 598 4.82 52.15 41.94
CA ASN A 598 3.73 52.50 40.99
C ASN A 598 4.00 52.28 39.48
N GLN A 599 5.23 52.41 38.97
CA GLN A 599 5.52 52.19 37.54
C GLN A 599 5.60 50.71 37.13
N LEU A 600 5.94 49.82 38.06
CA LEU A 600 6.03 48.38 37.78
C LEU A 600 4.64 47.72 37.81
N GLU A 601 3.70 48.31 38.56
CA GLU A 601 2.33 47.82 38.69
C GLU A 601 1.53 47.99 37.37
N GLU A 602 1.64 49.14 36.70
CA GLU A 602 0.82 49.45 35.51
C GLU A 602 1.07 48.47 34.34
N HIS A 603 2.31 48.04 34.12
CA HIS A 603 2.61 46.97 33.16
C HIS A 603 2.16 45.59 33.64
N VAL A 604 2.31 45.29 34.94
CA VAL A 604 1.93 43.99 35.50
C VAL A 604 0.41 43.79 35.54
N MET A 605 -0.36 44.87 35.72
CA MET A 605 -1.83 44.87 35.69
C MET A 605 -2.36 44.77 34.25
N ARG A 606 -1.81 45.51 33.29
CA ARG A 606 -2.17 45.36 31.86
C ARG A 606 -1.99 43.93 31.37
N ASP A 607 -0.82 43.32 31.59
CA ASP A 607 -0.55 41.93 31.18
C ASP A 607 -1.48 40.90 31.88
N LYS A 608 -1.92 41.20 33.11
CA LYS A 608 -2.89 40.37 33.85
C LYS A 608 -4.29 40.51 33.23
N GLU A 609 -4.71 41.72 32.87
CA GLU A 609 -5.99 41.99 32.20
C GLU A 609 -6.02 41.34 30.81
N THR A 610 -4.95 41.48 30.02
CA THR A 610 -4.80 40.80 28.72
C THR A 610 -4.86 39.26 28.85
N PHE A 611 -4.23 38.68 29.87
CA PHE A 611 -4.32 37.23 30.10
C PHE A 611 -5.74 36.79 30.49
N VAL A 612 -6.36 37.47 31.46
CA VAL A 612 -7.73 37.14 31.91
C VAL A 612 -8.72 37.28 30.75
N GLN A 613 -8.65 38.39 30.00
CA GLN A 613 -9.50 38.59 28.82
C GLN A 613 -9.26 37.50 27.76
N GLY A 614 -8.01 37.15 27.45
CA GLY A 614 -7.71 36.09 26.48
C GLY A 614 -8.24 34.70 26.87
N ILE A 615 -8.36 34.39 28.17
CA ILE A 615 -9.03 33.16 28.65
C ILE A 615 -10.56 33.32 28.64
N THR A 616 -11.09 34.49 28.97
CA THR A 616 -12.52 34.81 28.86
C THR A 616 -13.00 34.65 27.41
N ASP A 617 -12.29 35.21 26.42
CA ASP A 617 -12.52 35.01 24.99
C ASP A 617 -12.65 33.52 24.63
N ILE A 618 -11.68 32.69 25.05
CA ILE A 618 -11.64 31.25 24.75
C ILE A 618 -12.81 30.49 25.41
N ARG A 619 -13.31 30.97 26.55
CA ARG A 619 -14.42 30.38 27.31
C ARG A 619 -15.78 30.75 26.73
N GLU A 620 -15.98 32.03 26.46
CA GLU A 620 -17.27 32.63 26.12
C GLU A 620 -17.52 32.67 24.62
N GLN A 621 -16.46 32.73 23.80
CA GLN A 621 -16.52 32.67 22.33
C GLN A 621 -17.27 33.86 21.69
N THR A 622 -17.26 35.00 22.38
CA THR A 622 -18.07 36.21 22.11
C THR A 622 -17.31 37.37 21.45
N CYS A 623 -16.07 37.17 20.99
CA CYS A 623 -15.29 38.21 20.32
C CYS A 623 -15.29 38.05 18.78
N GLU A 624 -15.05 39.15 18.08
CA GLU A 624 -15.09 39.29 16.60
C GLU A 624 -14.30 38.19 15.86
N GLU A 625 -13.19 37.71 16.45
CA GLU A 625 -12.38 36.60 15.96
C GLU A 625 -13.25 35.34 15.69
N TYR A 626 -14.19 35.01 16.57
CA TYR A 626 -15.07 33.86 16.41
C TYR A 626 -16.21 34.09 15.42
N GLU A 627 -16.76 35.32 15.34
CA GLU A 627 -17.76 35.67 14.31
C GLU A 627 -17.17 35.52 12.90
N GLN A 628 -15.91 35.90 12.71
CA GLN A 628 -15.17 35.69 11.46
C GLN A 628 -14.95 34.18 11.17
N LEU A 629 -14.65 33.37 12.18
CA LEU A 629 -14.52 31.91 12.04
C LEU A 629 -15.85 31.21 11.70
N GLU A 630 -16.98 31.66 12.26
CA GLU A 630 -18.31 31.17 11.87
C GLU A 630 -18.66 31.58 10.45
N LYS A 631 -18.46 32.85 10.09
CA LYS A 631 -18.70 33.36 8.72
C LYS A 631 -17.95 32.53 7.66
N LEU A 632 -16.68 32.23 7.88
CA LEU A 632 -15.86 31.40 6.97
C LEU A 632 -16.42 29.97 6.80
N HIS A 633 -16.98 29.39 7.86
CA HIS A 633 -17.62 28.07 7.80
C HIS A 633 -18.93 28.14 6.99
N PHE A 634 -19.75 29.16 7.25
CA PHE A 634 -21.00 29.39 6.52
C PHE A 634 -20.77 29.70 5.03
N GLU A 635 -19.73 30.47 4.66
CA GLU A 635 -19.36 30.72 3.26
C GLU A 635 -19.12 29.42 2.48
N GLN A 636 -18.42 28.44 3.08
CA GLN A 636 -18.23 27.13 2.45
C GLN A 636 -19.51 26.29 2.46
N LEU A 637 -20.27 26.30 3.56
CA LEU A 637 -21.54 25.59 3.67
C LEU A 637 -22.56 26.10 2.63
N HIS A 638 -22.63 27.40 2.37
CA HIS A 638 -23.46 27.99 1.31
C HIS A 638 -23.10 27.42 -0.07
N HIS A 639 -21.81 27.29 -0.39
CA HIS A 639 -21.39 26.67 -1.66
C HIS A 639 -21.87 25.21 -1.76
N PHE A 640 -21.75 24.43 -0.68
CA PHE A 640 -22.20 23.03 -0.66
C PHE A 640 -23.74 22.90 -0.73
N ILE A 641 -24.50 23.74 -0.01
CA ILE A 641 -25.97 23.78 -0.11
C ILE A 641 -26.42 24.20 -1.51
N GLN A 642 -25.79 25.22 -2.12
CA GLN A 642 -26.14 25.66 -3.47
C GLN A 642 -25.88 24.55 -4.50
N ASN A 643 -24.73 23.88 -4.43
CA ASN A 643 -24.43 22.71 -5.27
C ASN A 643 -25.46 21.57 -5.09
N ALA A 644 -25.98 21.37 -3.87
CA ALA A 644 -27.03 20.40 -3.60
C ALA A 644 -28.40 20.84 -4.13
N ILE A 645 -28.76 22.13 -3.97
CA ILE A 645 -29.95 22.76 -4.56
C ILE A 645 -29.97 22.56 -6.08
N ASP A 646 -28.89 22.88 -6.78
CA ASP A 646 -28.87 22.81 -8.24
C ASP A 646 -28.79 21.37 -8.76
N ALA A 647 -28.13 20.46 -8.03
CA ALA A 647 -28.20 19.03 -8.33
C ALA A 647 -29.60 18.43 -8.10
N VAL A 648 -30.28 18.80 -7.00
CA VAL A 648 -31.65 18.32 -6.72
C VAL A 648 -32.65 18.87 -7.74
N LYS A 649 -32.55 20.16 -8.13
CA LYS A 649 -33.33 20.74 -9.25
C LYS A 649 -33.12 19.98 -10.57
N TYR A 650 -31.87 19.63 -10.90
CA TYR A 650 -31.55 18.92 -12.14
C TYR A 650 -32.14 17.49 -12.16
N GLU A 651 -32.18 16.84 -11.01
CA GLU A 651 -32.81 15.52 -10.80
C GLU A 651 -34.35 15.59 -10.77
N HIS A 652 -34.92 16.64 -10.15
CA HIS A 652 -36.37 16.87 -10.01
C HIS A 652 -36.97 17.54 -11.25
N LYS A 653 -37.22 16.75 -12.30
CA LYS A 653 -38.04 17.17 -13.44
C LYS A 653 -39.52 16.90 -13.14
N MET A 654 -40.41 17.77 -13.63
CA MET A 654 -41.85 17.55 -13.45
C MET A 654 -42.33 16.31 -14.23
N ASN A 655 -43.26 15.55 -13.64
CA ASN A 655 -44.10 14.65 -14.40
C ASN A 655 -45.41 15.37 -14.77
N GLU A 656 -45.59 15.68 -16.06
CA GLU A 656 -46.79 16.36 -16.57
C GLU A 656 -48.07 15.52 -16.40
N GLU A 657 -47.94 14.19 -16.27
CA GLU A 657 -49.08 13.27 -16.10
C GLU A 657 -49.61 13.19 -14.64
N GLU A 658 -48.80 13.59 -13.65
CA GLU A 658 -49.09 13.38 -12.22
C GLU A 658 -49.00 14.66 -11.36
N ASP A 659 -48.79 15.84 -11.97
CA ASP A 659 -48.57 17.17 -11.34
C ASP A 659 -47.58 17.17 -10.14
N SER A 660 -46.64 16.22 -10.16
CA SER A 660 -45.72 15.98 -9.05
C SER A 660 -44.26 15.97 -9.51
N TYR A 661 -43.37 16.34 -8.58
CA TYR A 661 -41.94 16.21 -8.75
C TYR A 661 -41.51 14.82 -8.27
N LEU A 662 -41.08 13.98 -9.21
CA LEU A 662 -40.56 12.63 -8.96
C LEU A 662 -39.12 12.52 -9.45
N ASP A 663 -38.18 12.31 -8.52
CA ASP A 663 -36.83 11.91 -8.89
C ASP A 663 -36.71 10.37 -9.06
N GLU A 664 -35.53 9.94 -9.49
CA GLU A 664 -35.20 8.52 -9.66
C GLU A 664 -35.23 7.73 -8.33
N ILE A 665 -35.12 8.40 -7.18
CA ILE A 665 -35.22 7.80 -5.85
C ILE A 665 -36.69 7.64 -5.42
N ASP A 666 -37.58 8.58 -5.75
CA ASP A 666 -39.03 8.42 -5.52
C ASP A 666 -39.56 7.20 -6.28
N LYS A 667 -39.17 7.06 -7.56
CA LYS A 667 -39.51 5.90 -8.40
C LYS A 667 -38.99 4.58 -7.82
N ARG A 668 -37.73 4.55 -7.39
CA ARG A 668 -37.13 3.37 -6.72
C ARG A 668 -37.78 3.05 -5.37
N THR A 669 -38.25 4.07 -4.65
CA THR A 669 -38.99 3.88 -3.39
C THR A 669 -40.36 3.28 -3.68
N HIS A 670 -41.15 3.88 -4.57
CA HIS A 670 -42.45 3.33 -5.01
C HIS A 670 -42.31 1.90 -5.56
N GLU A 671 -41.26 1.61 -6.33
CA GLU A 671 -40.95 0.24 -6.76
C GLU A 671 -40.62 -0.69 -5.58
N ALA A 672 -39.79 -0.26 -4.63
CA ALA A 672 -39.48 -1.06 -3.44
C ALA A 672 -40.73 -1.36 -2.61
N GLU A 673 -41.67 -0.43 -2.52
CA GLU A 673 -42.92 -0.58 -1.79
C GLU A 673 -43.94 -1.46 -2.55
N ARG A 674 -44.14 -1.25 -3.85
CA ARG A 674 -44.87 -2.19 -4.72
C ARG A 674 -44.28 -3.61 -4.62
N ARG A 675 -42.96 -3.74 -4.55
CA ARG A 675 -42.26 -5.02 -4.33
C ARG A 675 -42.46 -5.59 -2.91
N LYS A 676 -42.95 -4.86 -1.90
CA LYS A 676 -43.35 -5.42 -0.58
C LYS A 676 -44.57 -6.34 -0.75
N ASP A 677 -45.54 -5.96 -1.58
CA ASP A 677 -46.83 -6.65 -1.74
C ASP A 677 -47.00 -7.46 -3.03
N ILE A 678 -46.03 -7.41 -3.95
CA ILE A 678 -45.95 -8.30 -5.11
C ILE A 678 -45.02 -9.51 -4.85
N LEU A 679 -45.30 -10.62 -5.52
CA LEU A 679 -44.64 -11.91 -5.40
C LEU A 679 -44.43 -12.52 -6.79
N VAL A 680 -43.20 -12.40 -7.30
CA VAL A 680 -42.81 -12.85 -8.65
C VAL A 680 -42.64 -14.37 -8.68
N CYS A 681 -43.29 -15.04 -9.61
CA CYS A 681 -43.25 -16.51 -9.73
C CYS A 681 -41.93 -17.01 -10.34
N THR A 682 -41.14 -17.79 -9.60
CA THR A 682 -39.80 -18.24 -10.04
C THR A 682 -39.79 -19.12 -11.30
N LEU A 683 -40.95 -19.63 -11.72
CA LEU A 683 -41.11 -20.50 -12.89
C LEU A 683 -41.54 -19.76 -14.16
N CYS A 684 -42.02 -18.51 -14.08
CA CYS A 684 -42.58 -17.79 -15.23
C CYS A 684 -42.51 -16.26 -15.15
N ASN A 685 -41.84 -15.70 -14.14
CA ASN A 685 -41.68 -14.26 -13.86
C ASN A 685 -42.98 -13.42 -13.77
N ALA A 686 -44.16 -14.02 -13.76
CA ALA A 686 -45.41 -13.30 -13.56
C ALA A 686 -45.49 -12.68 -12.15
N GLU A 687 -45.99 -11.44 -12.07
CA GLU A 687 -46.35 -10.76 -10.82
C GLU A 687 -47.64 -11.36 -10.23
N ASN A 688 -47.70 -11.49 -8.91
CA ASN A 688 -48.86 -12.02 -8.17
C ASN A 688 -48.97 -11.28 -6.82
N GLY A 689 -50.17 -11.12 -6.27
CA GLY A 689 -50.33 -10.49 -4.95
C GLY A 689 -49.74 -11.33 -3.80
N LYS A 690 -49.23 -10.66 -2.76
CA LYS A 690 -48.55 -11.22 -1.55
C LYS A 690 -49.18 -12.49 -0.97
N ASN A 691 -50.50 -12.60 -1.05
CA ASN A 691 -51.30 -13.66 -0.44
C ASN A 691 -51.72 -14.79 -1.42
N LYS A 692 -51.45 -14.67 -2.73
CA LYS A 692 -51.77 -15.70 -3.74
C LYS A 692 -50.99 -16.99 -3.51
N ILE A 693 -51.69 -18.11 -3.27
CA ILE A 693 -51.05 -19.41 -3.02
C ILE A 693 -50.62 -20.09 -4.33
N VAL A 694 -51.34 -19.84 -5.42
CA VAL A 694 -51.12 -20.37 -6.77
C VAL A 694 -50.85 -19.21 -7.72
N CYS A 695 -49.96 -19.40 -8.70
CA CYS A 695 -49.66 -18.35 -9.67
C CYS A 695 -50.83 -18.11 -10.63
N ASP A 696 -51.25 -16.85 -10.79
CA ASP A 696 -52.36 -16.45 -11.65
C ASP A 696 -52.06 -16.67 -13.14
N ASN A 697 -50.80 -16.64 -13.57
CA ASN A 697 -50.38 -17.01 -14.92
C ASN A 697 -50.24 -18.54 -15.05
N CYS A 698 -49.12 -19.13 -14.60
CA CYS A 698 -48.79 -20.53 -14.89
C CYS A 698 -49.59 -21.58 -14.08
N LYS A 699 -50.52 -21.16 -13.21
CA LYS A 699 -51.38 -22.00 -12.35
C LYS A 699 -50.64 -22.99 -11.42
N ARG A 700 -49.33 -22.84 -11.23
CA ARG A 700 -48.51 -23.68 -10.33
C ARG A 700 -48.31 -23.06 -8.96
N ARG A 701 -48.16 -23.91 -7.94
CA ARG A 701 -47.90 -23.51 -6.54
C ARG A 701 -46.40 -23.39 -6.23
N GLU A 702 -45.54 -24.17 -6.88
CA GLU A 702 -44.11 -24.21 -6.53
C GLU A 702 -43.45 -22.84 -6.68
N GLY A 703 -43.69 -22.15 -7.80
CA GLY A 703 -43.03 -20.88 -8.10
C GLY A 703 -43.38 -19.72 -7.14
N LEU A 704 -44.55 -19.76 -6.49
CA LEU A 704 -44.92 -18.82 -5.40
C LEU A 704 -44.57 -19.35 -4.00
N LYS A 705 -44.25 -20.64 -3.86
CA LYS A 705 -43.72 -21.23 -2.62
C LYS A 705 -42.22 -20.92 -2.50
N GLU A 706 -41.44 -21.14 -3.57
CA GLU A 706 -40.04 -20.76 -3.63
C GLU A 706 -39.84 -19.26 -3.44
N ALA A 707 -40.61 -18.43 -4.15
CA ALA A 707 -40.52 -16.98 -4.04
C ALA A 707 -40.82 -16.51 -2.61
N ARG A 708 -41.75 -17.16 -1.87
CA ARG A 708 -41.98 -16.86 -0.45
C ARG A 708 -40.82 -17.26 0.45
N ILE A 709 -40.15 -18.37 0.19
CA ILE A 709 -38.95 -18.79 0.94
C ILE A 709 -37.84 -17.77 0.70
N LYS A 710 -37.51 -17.50 -0.57
CA LYS A 710 -36.54 -16.46 -0.98
C LYS A 710 -36.87 -15.08 -0.37
N LYS A 711 -38.15 -14.70 -0.28
CA LYS A 711 -38.59 -13.42 0.30
C LYS A 711 -38.53 -13.39 1.84
N LYS A 712 -38.71 -14.53 2.52
CA LYS A 712 -38.42 -14.64 3.96
C LYS A 712 -36.93 -14.49 4.25
N ASP A 713 -36.07 -15.13 3.46
CA ASP A 713 -34.61 -15.04 3.60
C ASP A 713 -34.08 -13.61 3.40
N THR A 714 -34.81 -12.75 2.67
CA THR A 714 -34.46 -11.33 2.46
C THR A 714 -35.06 -10.37 3.50
N ASN A 715 -35.97 -10.81 4.38
CA ASN A 715 -36.54 -9.93 5.40
C ASN A 715 -35.58 -9.65 6.57
N THR A 716 -34.54 -10.47 6.75
CA THR A 716 -33.32 -10.08 7.48
C THR A 716 -32.40 -9.28 6.55
N CYS A 717 -32.57 -7.95 6.54
CA CYS A 717 -31.78 -6.97 5.77
C CYS A 717 -31.76 -7.23 4.23
N GLY A 718 -32.56 -6.45 3.50
CA GLY A 718 -32.85 -6.67 2.09
C GLY A 718 -31.63 -6.82 1.17
N THR A 719 -31.54 -7.96 0.48
CA THR A 719 -30.52 -8.21 -0.55
C THR A 719 -31.17 -8.56 -1.89
N ASN A 720 -30.95 -7.71 -2.89
CA ASN A 720 -31.38 -7.98 -4.28
C ASN A 720 -30.50 -9.08 -4.90
N LYS A 721 -30.88 -10.35 -4.73
CA LYS A 721 -30.33 -11.47 -5.50
C LYS A 721 -30.83 -11.43 -6.96
N LYS A 722 -30.26 -10.54 -7.78
CA LYS A 722 -30.10 -10.86 -9.21
C LYS A 722 -29.02 -11.94 -9.33
N THR A 723 -29.23 -12.89 -10.23
CA THR A 723 -28.36 -14.06 -10.39
C THR A 723 -27.12 -13.70 -11.19
N MET A 724 -26.13 -13.09 -10.54
CA MET A 724 -24.77 -13.06 -11.08
C MET A 724 -24.17 -14.47 -11.03
N SER A 725 -23.43 -14.83 -12.07
CA SER A 725 -22.72 -16.11 -12.18
C SER A 725 -21.68 -16.28 -11.06
N LYS A 726 -21.30 -17.53 -10.77
CA LYS A 726 -20.04 -17.78 -10.07
C LYS A 726 -18.88 -17.18 -10.88
N THR A 727 -17.87 -16.68 -10.18
CA THR A 727 -16.59 -16.23 -10.75
C THR A 727 -16.65 -14.93 -11.55
N GLU A 728 -17.28 -13.91 -10.97
CA GLU A 728 -16.69 -12.57 -11.00
C GLU A 728 -16.01 -12.32 -9.65
N GLU A 729 -14.68 -12.29 -9.65
CA GLU A 729 -13.97 -11.45 -8.67
C GLU A 729 -14.41 -10.00 -8.90
N ILE A 730 -14.41 -9.15 -7.87
CA ILE A 730 -14.78 -7.74 -8.07
C ILE A 730 -13.73 -7.11 -8.99
N SER A 731 -14.10 -6.93 -10.26
CA SER A 731 -13.31 -6.23 -11.26
C SER A 731 -13.34 -4.73 -10.95
N ILE A 732 -12.58 -4.34 -9.92
CA ILE A 732 -12.33 -2.95 -9.58
C ILE A 732 -11.65 -2.33 -10.79
N SER A 733 -12.41 -1.58 -11.58
CA SER A 733 -11.91 -0.88 -12.75
C SER A 733 -10.83 0.10 -12.30
N LYS A 734 -9.62 -0.05 -12.85
CA LYS A 734 -8.65 1.04 -12.89
C LYS A 734 -9.19 2.12 -13.84
N THR A 735 -10.07 2.98 -13.33
CA THR A 735 -10.24 4.31 -13.90
C THR A 735 -8.96 5.08 -13.59
N ASP A 736 -8.20 5.49 -14.60
CA ASP A 736 -7.01 6.31 -14.40
C ASP A 736 -7.39 7.63 -13.69
N ASP A 737 -6.48 8.15 -12.86
CA ASP A 737 -6.53 9.51 -12.30
C ASP A 737 -6.67 10.60 -13.41
N ASN A 738 -6.45 10.23 -14.68
CA ASN A 738 -6.49 11.09 -15.86
C ASN A 738 -7.86 11.70 -16.20
N GLN A 739 -9.01 11.10 -15.81
CA GLN A 739 -10.31 11.75 -16.06
C GLN A 739 -10.66 12.83 -15.03
N ASP A 740 -10.18 12.72 -13.78
CA ASP A 740 -10.34 13.75 -12.75
C ASP A 740 -9.29 14.89 -12.91
N SER A 741 -8.21 14.63 -13.66
CA SER A 741 -7.03 15.52 -13.82
C SER A 741 -7.32 16.93 -14.36
N LYS A 742 -8.50 17.18 -14.92
CA LYS A 742 -8.88 18.47 -15.51
C LYS A 742 -9.45 19.48 -14.48
N TYR A 743 -9.79 19.03 -13.27
CA TYR A 743 -10.31 19.87 -12.20
C TYR A 743 -9.44 19.79 -10.94
N VAL A 744 -8.73 20.88 -10.63
CA VAL A 744 -7.93 20.95 -9.39
C VAL A 744 -8.90 21.01 -8.20
N ARG A 745 -8.83 20.02 -7.31
CA ARG A 745 -9.78 19.89 -6.19
C ARG A 745 -9.71 21.13 -5.28
N TYR A 746 -10.89 21.60 -4.85
CA TYR A 746 -11.09 22.79 -4.01
C TYR A 746 -10.61 24.11 -4.63
N GLN A 747 -10.77 24.28 -5.95
CA GLN A 747 -10.47 25.52 -6.70
C GLN A 747 -11.11 26.79 -6.10
N HIS A 748 -12.32 26.70 -5.52
CA HIS A 748 -13.02 27.84 -4.90
C HIS A 748 -12.33 28.35 -3.61
N VAL A 749 -11.51 27.54 -2.95
CA VAL A 749 -10.66 27.99 -1.83
C VAL A 749 -9.32 28.47 -2.40
N PRO A 750 -8.83 29.69 -2.08
CA PRO A 750 -7.51 30.14 -2.52
C PRO A 750 -6.40 29.26 -1.92
N SER A 751 -5.32 29.05 -2.69
CA SER A 751 -4.14 28.31 -2.23
C SER A 751 -3.04 29.26 -1.78
N ASN A 752 -2.60 29.13 -0.53
CA ASN A 752 -1.49 29.93 0.01
C ASN A 752 -0.12 29.21 -0.10
N HIS A 753 -0.05 27.99 -0.63
CA HIS A 753 1.21 27.28 -0.91
C HIS A 753 2.15 28.16 -1.77
N LYS A 754 3.41 28.31 -1.34
CA LYS A 754 4.41 29.15 -2.03
C LYS A 754 5.34 28.37 -2.99
N GLY A 755 5.05 27.10 -3.23
CA GLY A 755 5.88 26.17 -4.00
C GLY A 755 6.23 24.91 -3.19
N PRO A 756 7.09 24.02 -3.71
CA PRO A 756 7.49 22.79 -3.04
C PRO A 756 8.30 23.07 -1.75
N THR A 757 7.94 22.41 -0.65
CA THR A 757 8.65 22.48 0.63
C THR A 757 9.83 21.53 0.65
N SER A 758 11.03 22.05 0.94
CA SER A 758 12.21 21.21 1.16
C SER A 758 12.12 20.50 2.51
N THR A 759 12.24 19.18 2.50
CA THR A 759 12.24 18.34 3.71
C THR A 759 13.51 17.50 3.79
N THR A 760 14.00 17.27 5.01
CA THR A 760 15.27 16.60 5.28
C THR A 760 15.08 15.69 6.49
N LEU A 761 15.38 14.41 6.36
CA LEU A 761 15.30 13.49 7.49
C LEU A 761 16.53 13.67 8.40
N GLY A 762 16.28 13.89 9.68
CA GLY A 762 17.32 14.02 10.70
C GLY A 762 17.86 12.68 11.19
N MET A 763 18.85 12.74 12.08
CA MET A 763 19.29 11.56 12.84
C MET A 763 18.12 10.93 13.60
N PRO A 764 17.85 9.62 13.45
CA PRO A 764 16.84 8.92 14.27
C PRO A 764 17.27 8.83 15.74
N ALA A 765 16.31 8.92 16.66
CA ALA A 765 16.52 8.68 18.08
C ALA A 765 16.10 7.24 18.43
N PHE A 766 17.01 6.46 19.03
CA PHE A 766 16.82 5.03 19.34
C PHE A 766 16.05 4.81 20.66
N VAL A 767 14.91 5.49 20.78
CA VAL A 767 14.08 5.61 21.99
C VAL A 767 12.59 5.61 21.61
N ASN A 768 11.74 5.07 22.49
CA ASN A 768 10.28 5.12 22.38
C ASN A 768 9.70 6.24 23.28
N PRO A 769 9.25 7.40 22.75
CA PRO A 769 8.68 8.51 23.51
C PRO A 769 7.28 8.20 24.10
N ASN A 770 7.24 7.31 25.09
CA ASN A 770 6.01 6.92 25.80
C ASN A 770 5.98 7.33 27.29
N SER A 771 7.03 7.96 27.78
CA SER A 771 7.19 8.47 29.15
C SER A 771 7.77 9.88 29.16
N ASN A 772 7.69 10.59 30.29
CA ASN A 772 8.25 11.95 30.41
C ASN A 772 9.76 11.97 30.06
N GLU A 773 10.50 10.98 30.53
CA GLU A 773 11.95 10.83 30.36
C GLU A 773 12.31 10.56 28.89
N THR A 774 11.53 9.71 28.22
CA THR A 774 11.78 9.27 26.83
C THR A 774 11.38 10.32 25.81
N VAL A 775 10.26 11.02 26.03
CA VAL A 775 9.91 12.22 25.23
C VAL A 775 10.98 13.30 25.43
N SER A 776 11.42 13.56 26.67
CA SER A 776 12.49 14.54 26.96
C SER A 776 13.82 14.19 26.28
N LEU A 777 14.15 12.91 26.14
CA LEU A 777 15.33 12.47 25.37
C LEU A 777 15.19 12.79 23.87
N VAL A 778 14.01 12.55 23.27
CA VAL A 778 13.72 12.89 21.87
C VAL A 778 13.76 14.41 21.65
N LEU A 779 13.10 15.20 22.51
CA LEU A 779 13.09 16.66 22.40
C LEU A 779 14.49 17.27 22.57
N ARG A 780 15.33 16.73 23.46
CA ARG A 780 16.73 17.14 23.61
C ARG A 780 17.56 16.82 22.37
N HIS A 781 17.39 15.62 21.81
CA HIS A 781 18.03 15.20 20.55
C HIS A 781 17.65 16.12 19.38
N ILE A 782 16.36 16.47 19.26
CA ILE A 782 15.87 17.45 18.27
C ILE A 782 16.53 18.82 18.52
N GLY A 783 16.51 19.34 19.75
CA GLY A 783 17.05 20.65 20.07
C GLY A 783 18.57 20.79 19.86
N ILE A 784 19.34 19.72 20.11
CA ILE A 784 20.77 19.65 19.78
C ILE A 784 20.97 19.74 18.26
N ASN A 785 20.27 18.90 17.49
CA ASN A 785 20.41 18.85 16.03
C ASN A 785 19.92 20.13 15.33
N MET A 786 18.96 20.85 15.93
CA MET A 786 18.47 22.16 15.45
C MET A 786 19.31 23.35 15.96
N GLY A 787 20.47 23.12 16.59
CA GLY A 787 21.37 24.20 17.00
C GLY A 787 20.78 25.16 18.03
N ILE A 788 19.88 24.68 18.91
CA ILE A 788 19.22 25.50 19.93
C ILE A 788 20.23 25.97 20.98
N LYS A 789 20.24 27.28 21.25
CA LYS A 789 21.17 27.96 22.18
C LYS A 789 21.19 27.35 23.59
N ARG A 790 20.06 26.81 24.08
CA ARG A 790 19.96 26.10 25.37
C ARG A 790 20.89 24.87 25.45
N TYR A 791 21.23 24.24 24.32
CA TYR A 791 22.11 23.08 24.27
C TYR A 791 23.49 23.40 23.68
N GLY A 792 23.91 24.68 23.73
CA GLY A 792 25.21 25.13 23.25
C GLY A 792 25.28 25.44 21.75
N GLY A 793 24.17 25.32 21.02
CA GLY A 793 24.08 25.76 19.62
C GLY A 793 24.13 27.29 19.47
N LYS A 794 24.23 27.76 18.22
CA LYS A 794 24.26 29.20 17.90
C LYS A 794 23.10 29.65 17.01
N GLU A 795 22.38 28.72 16.38
CA GLU A 795 21.46 28.98 15.28
C GLU A 795 20.05 29.39 15.72
N ARG A 796 19.56 28.91 16.87
CA ARG A 796 18.14 29.09 17.24
C ARG A 796 17.92 29.34 18.72
N SER A 797 17.05 30.30 19.03
CA SER A 797 16.53 30.56 20.38
C SER A 797 15.30 29.72 20.70
N TRP A 798 14.48 29.40 19.69
CA TRP A 798 13.25 28.59 19.82
C TRP A 798 12.96 27.81 18.53
N ALA A 799 12.03 26.85 18.57
CA ALA A 799 11.56 26.12 17.40
C ALA A 799 10.12 25.57 17.57
N PHE A 800 9.51 25.17 16.45
CA PHE A 800 8.31 24.34 16.43
C PHE A 800 8.67 22.86 16.33
N VAL A 801 8.00 22.01 17.11
CA VAL A 801 7.99 20.55 16.90
C VAL A 801 6.56 20.07 16.77
N CYS A 802 6.30 19.31 15.71
CA CYS A 802 5.06 18.59 15.49
C CYS A 802 5.18 17.14 16.02
N CYS A 803 4.17 16.66 16.74
CA CYS A 803 3.99 15.24 17.03
C CYS A 803 2.51 14.93 17.32
N ASP A 804 2.21 13.66 17.51
CA ASP A 804 0.85 13.17 17.74
C ASP A 804 0.71 12.45 19.10
N GLY A 805 -0.49 11.89 19.31
CA GLY A 805 -0.75 10.82 20.27
C GLY A 805 -0.24 11.05 21.69
N ARG A 806 0.44 10.02 22.22
CA ARG A 806 0.93 10.01 23.61
C ARG A 806 2.06 11.03 23.85
N PRO A 807 3.09 11.19 22.97
CA PRO A 807 4.09 12.23 23.14
C PRO A 807 3.49 13.62 23.37
N HIS A 808 2.53 14.03 22.53
CA HIS A 808 1.88 15.33 22.66
C HIS A 808 1.07 15.43 23.97
N SER A 809 0.39 14.36 24.40
CA SER A 809 -0.37 14.35 25.65
C SER A 809 0.49 14.49 26.92
N LEU A 810 1.79 14.15 26.84
CA LEU A 810 2.74 14.30 27.95
C LEU A 810 3.43 15.68 27.96
N TYR A 811 3.34 16.44 26.87
CA TYR A 811 4.13 17.66 26.67
C TYR A 811 3.93 18.71 27.78
N GLN A 812 2.67 19.01 28.13
CA GLN A 812 2.34 19.98 29.18
C GLN A 812 3.08 19.67 30.50
N LYS A 813 3.02 18.41 30.94
CA LYS A 813 3.68 17.95 32.16
C LYS A 813 5.22 18.04 32.05
N ILE A 814 5.77 17.70 30.90
CA ILE A 814 7.21 17.81 30.61
C ILE A 814 7.69 19.27 30.69
N LEU A 815 6.93 20.21 30.14
CA LEU A 815 7.21 21.66 30.14
C LEU A 815 7.18 22.29 31.55
N GLU A 816 6.42 21.72 32.48
CA GLU A 816 6.27 22.18 33.85
C GLU A 816 7.28 21.54 34.83
N GLU A 817 7.49 20.22 34.71
CA GLU A 817 8.30 19.42 35.63
C GLU A 817 9.79 19.38 35.25
N SER A 818 10.15 19.42 33.96
CA SER A 818 11.53 19.19 33.50
C SER A 818 12.38 20.44 33.64
N VAL A 819 13.48 20.34 34.40
CA VAL A 819 14.34 21.48 34.76
C VAL A 819 15.82 21.16 34.59
N MET A 820 16.60 22.21 34.32
CA MET A 820 18.04 22.21 34.18
C MET A 820 18.65 22.99 35.36
N CYS A 821 19.63 22.42 36.06
CA CYS A 821 20.33 23.12 37.15
C CYS A 821 21.30 24.15 36.57
N ASN A 822 21.14 25.42 36.94
CA ASN A 822 21.95 26.50 36.36
C ASN A 822 23.38 26.59 36.96
N HIS A 823 23.70 25.75 37.95
CA HIS A 823 25.04 25.65 38.56
C HIS A 823 25.93 24.57 37.92
N CYS A 824 25.35 23.60 37.20
CA CYS A 824 26.10 22.49 36.58
C CYS A 824 25.55 21.99 35.23
N ASN A 825 24.48 22.60 34.72
CA ASN A 825 23.73 22.23 33.51
C ASN A 825 23.18 20.78 33.47
N GLN A 826 23.19 20.05 34.60
CA GLN A 826 22.53 18.75 34.70
C GLN A 826 21.00 18.91 34.60
N THR A 827 20.33 18.01 33.89
CA THR A 827 18.87 18.05 33.66
C THR A 827 18.14 16.98 34.48
N PHE A 828 16.87 17.27 34.80
CA PHE A 828 16.03 16.51 35.72
C PHE A 828 14.58 16.48 35.22
N SER A 829 13.99 15.29 35.14
CA SER A 829 12.60 15.12 34.70
C SER A 829 11.56 15.68 35.68
N THR A 830 11.95 15.99 36.92
CA THR A 830 11.06 16.63 37.91
C THR A 830 11.78 17.68 38.76
N ARG A 831 11.06 18.75 39.13
CA ARG A 831 11.53 19.74 40.14
C ARG A 831 11.94 19.10 41.47
N ASN A 832 11.38 17.94 41.86
CA ASN A 832 11.75 17.25 43.10
C ASN A 832 13.10 16.52 43.01
N THR A 833 13.39 15.84 41.87
CA THR A 833 14.72 15.25 41.65
C THR A 833 15.81 16.31 41.55
N TYR A 834 15.50 17.48 40.98
CA TYR A 834 16.39 18.66 41.02
C TYR A 834 16.65 19.17 42.44
N LYS A 835 15.63 19.34 43.29
CA LYS A 835 15.80 19.81 44.69
C LYS A 835 16.79 18.93 45.46
N GLU A 836 16.69 17.61 45.32
CA GLU A 836 17.57 16.66 46.00
C GLU A 836 19.00 16.71 45.44
N HIS A 837 19.17 16.76 44.11
CA HIS A 837 20.48 17.01 43.51
C HIS A 837 21.12 18.30 44.02
N HIS A 838 20.36 19.40 44.09
CA HIS A 838 20.85 20.67 44.59
C HIS A 838 21.27 20.58 46.06
N ARG A 839 20.46 19.92 46.90
CA ARG A 839 20.78 19.64 48.31
C ARG A 839 22.11 18.88 48.47
N LEU A 840 22.38 17.92 47.57
CA LEU A 840 23.56 17.05 47.63
C LEU A 840 24.83 17.62 46.98
N LYS A 841 24.71 18.49 45.96
CA LYS A 841 25.86 18.97 45.16
C LYS A 841 26.12 20.48 45.19
N HIS A 842 25.15 21.29 45.62
CA HIS A 842 25.21 22.74 45.46
C HIS A 842 24.96 23.56 46.73
N GLN A 843 24.73 22.94 47.90
CA GLN A 843 24.79 23.69 49.16
C GLN A 843 26.21 24.28 49.37
N PRO A 844 26.34 25.53 49.88
CA PRO A 844 25.28 26.40 50.42
C PRO A 844 24.65 27.39 49.42
N LEU A 845 24.85 27.22 48.10
CA LEU A 845 24.29 28.12 47.08
C LEU A 845 22.74 28.13 47.12
N ARG A 846 22.14 29.20 46.59
CA ARG A 846 20.68 29.27 46.42
C ARG A 846 20.23 28.33 45.28
N PRO A 847 19.11 27.59 45.44
CA PRO A 847 18.50 26.85 44.33
C PRO A 847 18.21 27.76 43.13
N PHE A 848 18.81 27.45 41.99
CA PHE A 848 18.61 28.14 40.72
C PHE A 848 18.56 27.13 39.56
N CYS A 849 17.43 27.11 38.85
CA CYS A 849 17.18 26.25 37.72
C CYS A 849 16.26 26.93 36.70
N SER A 850 16.52 26.70 35.41
CA SER A 850 15.60 27.01 34.33
C SER A 850 14.80 25.77 33.93
N ARG A 851 13.71 25.94 33.19
CA ARG A 851 12.98 24.80 32.59
C ARG A 851 13.75 24.30 31.37
N GLU A 852 13.63 23.02 31.03
CA GLU A 852 14.44 22.44 29.93
C GLU A 852 13.82 22.68 28.54
N PHE A 853 12.49 22.68 28.41
CA PHE A 853 11.80 22.72 27.10
C PHE A 853 11.10 24.05 26.83
N ASP A 854 11.54 25.13 27.47
CA ASP A 854 10.98 26.49 27.39
C ASP A 854 11.26 27.23 26.07
N TRP A 855 12.02 26.60 25.17
CA TRP A 855 12.31 27.00 23.79
C TRP A 855 11.31 26.41 22.78
N LEU A 856 10.38 25.56 23.20
CA LEU A 856 9.56 24.75 22.31
C LEU A 856 8.10 25.24 22.21
N TYR A 857 7.64 25.47 20.99
CA TYR A 857 6.22 25.46 20.65
C TYR A 857 5.83 24.07 20.11
N MET A 858 4.85 23.41 20.73
CA MET A 858 4.41 22.06 20.34
C MET A 858 3.15 22.14 19.50
N ARG A 859 3.05 21.36 18.43
CA ARG A 859 1.87 21.33 17.55
C ARG A 859 1.38 19.89 17.32
N ILE A 860 0.05 19.70 17.36
CA ILE A 860 -0.57 18.44 16.92
C ILE A 860 -0.47 18.30 15.40
N GLY A 861 -0.08 17.12 14.93
CA GLY A 861 -0.14 16.77 13.51
C GLY A 861 -1.55 16.92 12.94
N GLY A 862 -1.70 17.72 11.89
CA GLY A 862 -2.99 18.01 11.27
C GLY A 862 -3.68 16.76 10.70
N GLY A 863 -2.91 15.79 10.18
CA GLY A 863 -3.44 14.50 9.75
C GLY A 863 -4.08 13.73 10.92
N HIS A 864 -3.36 13.63 12.03
CA HIS A 864 -3.87 13.05 13.26
C HIS A 864 -5.05 13.81 13.87
N PHE A 865 -5.09 15.14 13.79
CA PHE A 865 -6.26 15.91 14.21
C PHE A 865 -7.49 15.52 13.38
N GLU A 866 -7.38 15.49 12.04
CA GLU A 866 -8.48 15.08 11.16
C GLU A 866 -8.93 13.64 11.45
N MET A 867 -7.99 12.71 11.59
CA MET A 867 -8.31 11.30 11.89
C MET A 867 -9.07 11.12 13.20
N ASN A 868 -8.79 11.91 14.24
CA ASN A 868 -9.45 11.76 15.54
C ASN A 868 -10.75 12.58 15.66
N ALA A 869 -10.86 13.73 14.98
CA ALA A 869 -12.16 14.39 14.77
C ALA A 869 -13.12 13.48 13.97
N MET A 870 -12.61 12.81 12.93
CA MET A 870 -13.35 11.83 12.14
C MET A 870 -13.77 10.60 12.96
N LYS A 871 -12.92 10.08 13.86
CA LYS A 871 -13.32 9.01 14.80
C LYS A 871 -14.43 9.47 15.75
N ALA A 872 -14.32 10.64 16.36
CA ALA A 872 -15.35 11.18 17.26
C ALA A 872 -16.70 11.36 16.53
N PHE A 873 -16.67 11.88 15.31
CA PHE A 873 -17.84 11.97 14.43
C PHE A 873 -18.40 10.58 14.07
N PHE A 874 -17.55 9.61 13.72
CA PHE A 874 -17.95 8.24 13.39
C PHE A 874 -18.54 7.50 14.59
N GLU A 875 -18.02 7.72 15.80
CA GLU A 875 -18.59 7.17 17.03
C GLU A 875 -20.01 7.67 17.26
N LEU A 876 -20.20 9.00 17.24
CA LEU A 876 -21.49 9.68 17.39
C LEU A 876 -22.52 9.24 16.33
N ASN A 877 -22.10 9.16 15.06
CA ASN A 877 -22.98 8.90 13.93
C ASN A 877 -23.12 7.42 13.56
N TRP A 878 -22.47 6.49 14.29
CA TRP A 878 -22.50 5.08 13.93
C TRP A 878 -23.90 4.50 13.96
N THR A 879 -24.54 4.51 15.14
CA THR A 879 -25.87 3.94 15.36
C THR A 879 -26.98 4.74 14.68
N PRO A 880 -26.95 6.09 14.64
CA PRO A 880 -27.93 6.90 13.91
C PRO A 880 -27.94 6.67 12.39
N PHE A 881 -26.77 6.62 11.75
CA PHE A 881 -26.64 6.71 10.29
C PHE A 881 -25.62 5.73 9.67
N LEU A 882 -24.36 5.78 10.12
CA LEU A 882 -23.22 5.23 9.36
C LEU A 882 -23.16 3.69 9.31
N GLU A 883 -23.70 2.99 10.33
CA GLU A 883 -23.78 1.52 10.35
C GLU A 883 -24.48 0.98 9.09
N LYS A 884 -25.58 1.61 8.70
CA LYS A 884 -26.43 1.21 7.57
C LYS A 884 -25.77 1.54 6.22
N LEU A 885 -25.10 2.69 6.12
CA LEU A 885 -24.30 3.07 4.96
C LEU A 885 -23.12 2.09 4.75
N CYS A 886 -22.45 1.71 5.84
CA CYS A 886 -21.31 0.79 5.81
C CYS A 886 -21.70 -0.60 5.25
N GLU A 887 -22.88 -1.12 5.62
CA GLU A 887 -23.42 -2.36 5.04
C GLU A 887 -23.67 -2.25 3.52
N LEU A 888 -24.16 -1.11 3.04
CA LEU A 888 -24.41 -0.85 1.61
C LEU A 888 -23.11 -0.78 0.81
N MET A 889 -22.05 -0.20 1.39
CA MET A 889 -20.69 -0.19 0.83
C MET A 889 -19.97 -1.55 0.95
N GLY A 890 -20.64 -2.59 1.46
CA GLY A 890 -20.19 -3.99 1.39
C GLY A 890 -19.62 -4.56 2.69
N PHE A 891 -19.49 -3.77 3.75
CA PHE A 891 -18.92 -4.19 5.04
C PHE A 891 -19.97 -4.97 5.86
N LYS A 892 -20.10 -6.27 5.56
CA LYS A 892 -21.21 -7.12 6.04
C LYS A 892 -20.94 -7.92 7.32
N THR A 893 -19.71 -7.98 7.80
CA THR A 893 -19.36 -8.65 9.08
C THR A 893 -19.09 -7.61 10.16
N GLU A 894 -19.37 -7.94 11.42
CA GLU A 894 -19.13 -7.01 12.54
C GLU A 894 -17.66 -6.62 12.68
N ASN A 895 -16.72 -7.51 12.33
CA ASN A 895 -15.29 -7.17 12.26
C ASN A 895 -14.97 -6.15 11.14
N ALA A 896 -15.62 -6.25 9.98
CA ALA A 896 -15.47 -5.28 8.88
C ALA A 896 -16.14 -3.93 9.21
N LYS A 897 -17.33 -3.95 9.83
CA LYS A 897 -18.00 -2.77 10.39
C LYS A 897 -17.13 -2.08 11.43
N HIS A 898 -16.52 -2.83 12.36
CA HIS A 898 -15.65 -2.29 13.40
C HIS A 898 -14.36 -1.67 12.82
N PHE A 899 -13.78 -2.27 11.78
CA PHE A 899 -12.66 -1.69 11.03
C PHE A 899 -13.01 -0.31 10.44
N ALA A 900 -14.21 -0.18 9.83
CA ALA A 900 -14.70 1.09 9.32
C ALA A 900 -15.04 2.10 10.45
N LYS A 901 -15.72 1.66 11.52
CA LYS A 901 -16.06 2.50 12.69
C LYS A 901 -14.82 3.11 13.36
N THR A 902 -13.74 2.35 13.44
CA THR A 902 -12.48 2.78 14.08
C THR A 902 -11.59 3.66 13.18
N CYS A 903 -12.05 3.96 11.94
CA CYS A 903 -11.34 4.77 10.94
C CYS A 903 -9.89 4.32 10.72
N LYS A 904 -9.65 2.99 10.70
CA LYS A 904 -8.31 2.41 10.51
C LYS A 904 -7.72 2.70 9.14
N ASP A 905 -8.57 2.66 8.12
CA ASP A 905 -8.25 3.17 6.78
C ASP A 905 -8.89 4.55 6.61
N HIS A 906 -8.03 5.57 6.50
CA HIS A 906 -8.43 6.96 6.40
C HIS A 906 -9.05 7.31 5.03
N HIS A 907 -8.74 6.56 3.97
CA HIS A 907 -9.38 6.73 2.66
C HIS A 907 -10.80 6.16 2.67
N VAL A 908 -11.00 4.97 3.25
CA VAL A 908 -12.33 4.37 3.44
C VAL A 908 -13.21 5.24 4.35
N ALA A 909 -12.66 5.75 5.46
CA ALA A 909 -13.39 6.64 6.35
C ALA A 909 -13.77 7.97 5.66
N TRP A 910 -12.88 8.54 4.83
CA TRP A 910 -13.21 9.73 4.02
C TRP A 910 -14.27 9.45 2.93
N GLN A 911 -14.23 8.29 2.26
CA GLN A 911 -15.27 7.88 1.30
C GLN A 911 -16.64 7.73 1.99
N LEU A 912 -16.68 7.13 3.18
CA LEU A 912 -17.88 7.02 4.01
C LEU A 912 -18.41 8.40 4.43
N LEU A 913 -17.53 9.31 4.87
CA LEU A 913 -17.90 10.67 5.26
C LEU A 913 -18.51 11.46 4.10
N LEU A 914 -17.87 11.47 2.92
CA LEU A 914 -18.40 12.15 1.73
C LEU A 914 -19.71 11.54 1.26
N THR A 915 -19.82 10.21 1.27
CA THR A 915 -21.06 9.52 0.89
C THR A 915 -22.21 9.88 1.84
N PHE A 916 -21.96 9.90 3.16
CA PHE A 916 -22.92 10.36 4.15
C PHE A 916 -23.33 11.82 3.93
N HIS A 917 -22.36 12.73 3.85
CA HIS A 917 -22.59 14.17 3.73
C HIS A 917 -23.38 14.50 2.46
N THR A 918 -22.91 14.09 1.28
CA THR A 918 -23.56 14.41 0.00
C THR A 918 -24.94 13.75 -0.15
N SER A 919 -25.13 12.53 0.36
CA SER A 919 -26.46 11.90 0.35
C SER A 919 -27.45 12.65 1.23
N SER A 920 -27.03 12.97 2.46
CA SER A 920 -27.92 13.54 3.46
C SER A 920 -28.22 15.01 3.17
N LEU A 921 -27.26 15.77 2.65
CA LEU A 921 -27.48 17.14 2.19
C LEU A 921 -28.46 17.20 1.01
N LYS A 922 -28.37 16.28 0.03
CA LYS A 922 -29.37 16.19 -1.05
C LYS A 922 -30.77 15.88 -0.53
N GLU A 923 -30.91 14.94 0.42
CA GLU A 923 -32.22 14.61 0.99
C GLU A 923 -32.79 15.73 1.88
N MET A 924 -31.95 16.49 2.60
CA MET A 924 -32.39 17.69 3.33
C MET A 924 -32.80 18.84 2.41
N VAL A 925 -32.27 18.95 1.20
CA VAL A 925 -32.69 20.01 0.25
C VAL A 925 -34.08 19.74 -0.36
N ILE A 926 -34.55 18.49 -0.38
CA ILE A 926 -35.80 18.10 -1.09
C ILE A 926 -37.08 18.72 -0.50
N PRO A 927 -37.34 18.71 0.83
CA PRO A 927 -38.53 19.34 1.39
C PRO A 927 -38.61 20.84 1.08
N PHE A 928 -37.47 21.54 1.15
CA PHE A 928 -37.36 22.94 0.73
C PHE A 928 -37.75 23.10 -0.75
N ILE A 929 -37.09 22.39 -1.68
CA ILE A 929 -37.37 22.49 -3.12
C ILE A 929 -38.84 22.18 -3.46
N ARG A 930 -39.48 21.23 -2.76
CA ARG A 930 -40.90 20.92 -2.94
C ARG A 930 -41.81 22.06 -2.45
N SER A 931 -41.51 22.68 -1.30
CA SER A 931 -42.29 23.82 -0.76
C SER A 931 -42.26 25.09 -1.63
N LEU A 932 -41.30 25.21 -2.56
CA LEU A 932 -41.24 26.34 -3.49
C LEU A 932 -42.40 26.33 -4.51
N LYS A 933 -43.02 25.18 -4.80
CA LYS A 933 -44.24 25.10 -5.63
C LYS A 933 -45.42 25.83 -4.98
N GLU A 934 -45.49 25.82 -3.65
CA GLU A 934 -46.60 26.38 -2.87
C GLU A 934 -46.35 27.84 -2.49
N THR A 935 -45.09 28.22 -2.26
CA THR A 935 -44.69 29.55 -1.78
C THR A 935 -44.23 30.51 -2.88
N ASN A 936 -43.94 30.01 -4.09
CA ASN A 936 -43.43 30.77 -5.24
C ASN A 936 -42.18 31.60 -4.93
N GLN A 937 -41.31 31.10 -4.04
CA GLN A 937 -40.04 31.73 -3.66
C GLN A 937 -38.87 31.26 -4.53
N GLU A 938 -37.80 32.05 -4.59
CA GLU A 938 -36.56 31.63 -5.25
C GLU A 938 -35.79 30.59 -4.42
N ALA A 939 -35.20 29.61 -5.10
CA ALA A 939 -34.38 28.56 -4.51
C ALA A 939 -32.96 29.05 -4.16
N THR A 940 -32.85 29.88 -3.12
CA THR A 940 -31.60 30.42 -2.56
C THR A 940 -31.25 29.76 -1.23
N VAL A 941 -29.98 29.88 -0.80
CA VAL A 941 -29.51 29.31 0.49
C VAL A 941 -30.15 30.02 1.69
N GLU A 942 -30.31 31.34 1.66
CA GLU A 942 -31.07 32.11 2.67
C GLU A 942 -32.50 31.60 2.85
N ASN A 943 -33.20 31.28 1.74
CA ASN A 943 -34.56 30.75 1.81
C ASN A 943 -34.57 29.30 2.33
N TYR A 944 -33.57 28.48 1.99
CA TYR A 944 -33.38 27.14 2.58
C TYR A 944 -33.20 27.22 4.10
N PHE A 945 -32.33 28.11 4.61
CA PHE A 945 -32.14 28.27 6.05
C PHE A 945 -33.35 28.85 6.76
N ARG A 946 -34.11 29.76 6.13
CA ARG A 946 -35.38 30.26 6.69
C ARG A 946 -36.41 29.13 6.82
N PHE A 947 -36.61 28.35 5.77
CA PHE A 947 -37.49 27.18 5.77
C PHE A 947 -37.08 26.17 6.85
N TYR A 948 -35.79 25.81 6.93
CA TYR A 948 -35.33 24.86 7.93
C TYR A 948 -35.39 25.38 9.37
N LYS A 949 -35.25 26.68 9.62
CA LYS A 949 -35.37 27.25 10.99
C LYS A 949 -36.73 26.94 11.62
N GLU A 950 -37.81 26.98 10.84
CA GLU A 950 -39.17 26.68 11.31
C GLU A 950 -39.44 25.17 11.29
N PHE A 951 -39.01 24.48 10.23
CA PHE A 951 -39.22 23.03 10.07
C PHE A 951 -38.52 22.16 11.14
N LEU A 952 -37.34 22.55 11.60
CA LEU A 952 -36.58 21.76 12.59
C LEU A 952 -37.17 21.79 14.01
N ALA A 953 -37.98 22.78 14.35
CA ALA A 953 -38.54 22.94 15.70
C ALA A 953 -39.44 21.77 16.15
N HIS A 954 -39.90 20.96 15.19
CA HIS A 954 -40.87 19.88 15.42
C HIS A 954 -40.36 18.48 15.01
N ASN A 955 -39.07 18.30 14.73
CA ASN A 955 -38.55 16.98 14.36
C ASN A 955 -37.10 16.72 14.81
N SER A 956 -36.94 15.93 15.88
CA SER A 956 -35.64 15.54 16.46
C SER A 956 -34.68 14.91 15.45
N ASN A 957 -35.19 14.04 14.56
CA ASN A 957 -34.35 13.30 13.60
C ASN A 957 -33.75 14.23 12.54
N HIS A 958 -34.55 15.17 12.00
CA HIS A 958 -34.06 16.21 11.09
C HIS A 958 -33.16 17.22 11.81
N ALA A 959 -33.48 17.62 13.04
CA ALA A 959 -32.67 18.59 13.79
C ALA A 959 -31.27 18.04 14.12
N PHE A 960 -31.20 16.79 14.57
CA PHE A 960 -29.94 16.11 14.77
C PHE A 960 -29.17 15.93 13.46
N LEU A 961 -29.82 15.44 12.39
CA LEU A 961 -29.16 15.28 11.09
C LEU A 961 -28.61 16.60 10.54
N HIS A 962 -29.35 17.71 10.68
CA HIS A 962 -28.90 19.04 10.29
C HIS A 962 -27.62 19.45 11.02
N LEU A 963 -27.53 19.23 12.35
CA LEU A 963 -26.32 19.48 13.12
C LEU A 963 -25.13 18.63 12.63
N GLN A 964 -25.35 17.35 12.31
CA GLN A 964 -24.30 16.45 11.83
C GLN A 964 -23.81 16.79 10.42
N ILE A 965 -24.69 17.29 9.53
CA ILE A 965 -24.31 17.79 8.21
C ILE A 965 -23.64 19.16 8.33
N CYS A 966 -24.41 20.17 8.74
CA CYS A 966 -24.08 21.57 8.60
C CYS A 966 -22.99 22.05 9.56
N ARG A 967 -22.85 21.45 10.76
CA ARG A 967 -21.69 21.68 11.63
C ARG A 967 -20.60 20.66 11.36
N PHE A 968 -20.77 19.42 11.84
CA PHE A 968 -19.62 18.54 12.04
C PHE A 968 -19.02 17.96 10.76
N SER A 969 -19.81 17.35 9.87
CA SER A 969 -19.23 16.78 8.63
C SER A 969 -18.73 17.87 7.67
N GLN A 970 -19.44 19.00 7.54
CA GLN A 970 -18.93 20.17 6.82
C GLN A 970 -17.62 20.68 7.43
N ALA A 971 -17.48 20.71 8.76
CA ALA A 971 -16.24 21.15 9.40
C ALA A 971 -15.06 20.19 9.16
N ILE A 972 -15.26 18.86 9.13
CA ILE A 972 -14.20 17.92 8.71
C ILE A 972 -13.81 18.15 7.25
N ILE A 973 -14.79 18.43 6.37
CA ILE A 973 -14.53 18.77 4.96
C ILE A 973 -13.74 20.09 4.87
N ASN A 974 -14.18 21.15 5.55
CA ASN A 974 -13.50 22.44 5.64
C ASN A 974 -12.07 22.29 6.17
N PHE A 975 -11.84 21.45 7.19
CA PHE A 975 -10.50 21.14 7.69
C PHE A 975 -9.62 20.60 6.57
N ARG A 976 -10.05 19.55 5.86
CA ARG A 976 -9.27 18.97 4.76
C ARG A 976 -9.07 19.96 3.63
N MET A 977 -10.07 20.77 3.27
CA MET A 977 -9.92 21.83 2.27
C MET A 977 -8.85 22.84 2.67
N GLY A 978 -8.88 23.32 3.92
CA GLY A 978 -7.87 24.22 4.49
C GLY A 978 -6.47 23.61 4.44
N MET A 979 -6.31 22.37 4.90
CA MET A 979 -5.03 21.62 4.88
C MET A 979 -4.51 21.33 3.46
N ARG A 980 -5.40 21.07 2.48
CA ARG A 980 -4.96 20.88 1.08
C ARG A 980 -4.48 22.18 0.43
N ARG A 981 -5.02 23.34 0.86
CA ARG A 981 -4.82 24.66 0.24
C ARG A 981 -3.93 25.62 1.03
N ASN A 982 -3.42 25.21 2.20
CA ASN A 982 -2.69 26.06 3.15
C ASN A 982 -3.51 27.28 3.66
N ASN A 983 -4.83 27.11 3.81
CA ASN A 983 -5.71 28.16 4.30
C ASN A 983 -5.92 28.01 5.81
N ALA A 984 -5.10 28.71 6.60
CA ALA A 984 -5.08 28.63 8.06
C ALA A 984 -6.39 29.13 8.71
N GLU A 985 -7.04 30.15 8.15
CA GLU A 985 -8.33 30.64 8.66
C GLU A 985 -9.42 29.58 8.51
N LEU A 986 -9.45 28.86 7.38
CA LEU A 986 -10.39 27.75 7.18
C LEU A 986 -10.08 26.54 8.09
N VAL A 987 -8.80 26.30 8.42
CA VAL A 987 -8.41 25.27 9.41
C VAL A 987 -8.79 25.69 10.84
N LYS A 988 -8.59 26.96 11.21
CA LYS A 988 -9.01 27.52 12.51
C LYS A 988 -10.54 27.48 12.66
N SER A 989 -11.26 27.89 11.62
CA SER A 989 -12.72 27.80 11.52
C SER A 989 -13.21 26.36 11.67
N ALA A 990 -12.59 25.41 10.98
CA ALA A 990 -12.92 23.99 11.12
C ALA A 990 -12.63 23.45 12.54
N LYS A 991 -11.47 23.77 13.13
CA LYS A 991 -11.15 23.42 14.53
C LYS A 991 -12.21 23.96 15.49
N PHE A 992 -12.65 25.20 15.31
CA PHE A 992 -13.68 25.84 16.12
C PHE A 992 -15.04 25.10 16.06
N HIS A 993 -15.41 24.51 14.93
CA HIS A 993 -16.66 23.76 14.77
C HIS A 993 -16.54 22.26 15.13
N LEU A 994 -15.33 21.73 15.31
CA LEU A 994 -15.06 20.33 15.65
C LEU A 994 -14.81 20.11 17.14
N LYS A 995 -14.43 21.15 17.89
CA LYS A 995 -14.05 21.04 19.31
C LYS A 995 -15.10 20.34 20.16
N GLU A 996 -16.39 20.59 19.92
CA GLU A 996 -17.48 19.99 20.69
C GLU A 996 -17.51 18.46 20.62
N LEU A 997 -17.06 17.84 19.51
CA LEU A 997 -17.01 16.38 19.40
C LEU A 997 -16.14 15.74 20.50
N PHE A 998 -15.02 16.37 20.88
CA PHE A 998 -14.14 15.85 21.93
C PHE A 998 -14.71 15.98 23.35
N TYR A 999 -15.60 16.95 23.58
CA TYR A 999 -16.27 17.14 24.88
C TYR A 999 -17.55 16.32 25.00
N GLY A 1000 -18.36 16.28 23.94
CA GLY A 1000 -19.59 15.47 23.87
C GLY A 1000 -19.30 13.97 23.92
N ARG A 1001 -18.38 13.46 23.10
CA ARG A 1001 -17.99 12.04 23.10
C ARG A 1001 -16.91 11.66 24.11
N PHE A 1002 -16.53 12.60 24.98
CA PHE A 1002 -15.58 12.41 26.10
C PHE A 1002 -14.26 11.74 25.67
N HIS A 1003 -13.40 12.51 24.99
CA HIS A 1003 -12.06 12.10 24.58
C HIS A 1003 -10.97 12.91 25.33
N PRO A 1004 -10.61 12.59 26.60
CA PRO A 1004 -9.84 13.50 27.47
C PRO A 1004 -8.46 13.89 26.95
N HIS A 1005 -7.79 13.01 26.20
CA HIS A 1005 -6.52 13.35 25.55
C HIS A 1005 -6.69 14.47 24.51
N TYR A 1006 -7.73 14.40 23.67
CA TYR A 1006 -7.97 15.40 22.62
C TYR A 1006 -8.64 16.67 23.15
N GLN A 1007 -9.41 16.60 24.23
CA GLN A 1007 -9.84 17.79 24.99
C GLN A 1007 -8.62 18.59 25.49
N ASN A 1008 -7.68 17.92 26.17
CA ASN A 1008 -6.47 18.58 26.65
C ASN A 1008 -5.61 19.16 25.49
N ILE A 1009 -5.52 18.46 24.36
CA ILE A 1009 -4.75 18.92 23.20
C ILE A 1009 -5.42 20.11 22.50
N GLU A 1010 -6.73 20.06 22.22
CA GLU A 1010 -7.48 21.19 21.64
C GLU A 1010 -7.36 22.44 22.50
N LEU A 1011 -7.58 22.29 23.81
CA LEU A 1011 -7.50 23.40 24.74
C LEU A 1011 -6.08 23.99 24.82
N PHE A 1012 -5.04 23.14 24.84
CA PHE A 1012 -3.64 23.59 24.84
C PHE A 1012 -3.26 24.31 23.53
N ASP A 1013 -3.69 23.79 22.38
CA ASP A 1013 -3.45 24.37 21.04
C ASP A 1013 -4.10 25.77 20.91
N CYS A 1014 -5.35 25.91 21.37
CA CYS A 1014 -6.04 27.21 21.41
C CYS A 1014 -5.34 28.24 22.30
N ILE A 1015 -4.93 27.87 23.53
CA ILE A 1015 -4.28 28.82 24.46
C ILE A 1015 -2.87 29.17 23.96
N GLN A 1016 -2.14 28.20 23.42
CA GLN A 1016 -0.82 28.45 22.83
C GLN A 1016 -0.91 29.45 21.69
N TYR A 1017 -1.89 29.31 20.79
CA TYR A 1017 -2.09 30.21 19.66
C TYR A 1017 -2.54 31.61 20.12
N LYS A 1018 -3.51 31.73 21.03
CA LYS A 1018 -4.04 33.04 21.50
C LYS A 1018 -2.95 33.94 22.10
N PHE A 1019 -2.04 33.37 22.90
CA PHE A 1019 -0.95 34.10 23.54
C PHE A 1019 0.39 34.09 22.77
N MET A 1020 0.41 33.54 21.56
CA MET A 1020 1.57 33.58 20.67
C MET A 1020 1.79 35.01 20.11
N PRO A 1021 3.04 35.49 19.96
CA PRO A 1021 3.32 36.75 19.26
C PRO A 1021 2.87 36.68 17.80
N ASP A 1022 2.42 37.79 17.23
CA ASP A 1022 1.81 37.80 15.90
C ASP A 1022 2.81 37.46 14.79
N GLU A 1023 4.10 37.76 14.96
CA GLU A 1023 5.15 37.30 14.05
C GLU A 1023 5.33 35.78 14.07
N VAL A 1024 5.04 35.14 15.21
CA VAL A 1024 5.13 33.69 15.41
C VAL A 1024 3.82 33.01 14.96
N LYS A 1025 2.65 33.62 15.19
CA LYS A 1025 1.36 33.20 14.60
C LYS A 1025 1.45 33.20 13.08
N LYS A 1026 2.01 34.25 12.48
CA LYS A 1026 2.22 34.33 11.03
C LYS A 1026 3.01 33.12 10.51
N VAL A 1027 4.06 32.69 11.21
CA VAL A 1027 4.80 31.47 10.82
C VAL A 1027 3.90 30.25 10.97
N TRP A 1028 3.20 30.08 12.09
CA TRP A 1028 2.27 28.96 12.32
C TRP A 1028 1.20 28.82 11.23
N ASP A 1029 0.65 29.96 10.77
CA ASP A 1029 -0.40 30.02 9.76
C ASP A 1029 0.14 29.86 8.32
N ASP A 1030 1.26 30.53 7.96
CA ASP A 1030 1.97 30.30 6.69
C ASP A 1030 2.43 28.82 6.55
N THR A 1031 2.60 28.10 7.67
CA THR A 1031 3.00 26.69 7.73
C THR A 1031 1.90 25.74 8.23
N ILE A 1032 0.62 26.09 8.07
CA ILE A 1032 -0.47 25.17 8.45
C ILE A 1032 -0.43 23.86 7.64
N SER A 1033 0.15 23.87 6.43
CA SER A 1033 0.40 22.70 5.59
C SER A 1033 1.58 22.90 4.63
N PHE A 1034 2.05 21.82 4.03
CA PHE A 1034 3.19 21.78 3.12
C PHE A 1034 2.83 20.96 1.88
N THR A 1035 3.29 21.40 0.71
CA THR A 1035 3.23 20.57 -0.51
C THR A 1035 4.66 20.15 -0.88
N VAL A 1036 4.94 18.85 -0.91
CA VAL A 1036 6.27 18.33 -1.29
C VAL A 1036 6.45 18.37 -2.81
N SER A 1037 5.36 18.18 -3.56
CA SER A 1037 5.35 18.16 -5.03
C SER A 1037 5.20 19.54 -5.68
N GLY A 1038 4.85 20.58 -4.90
CA GLY A 1038 4.47 21.89 -5.43
C GLY A 1038 3.01 21.97 -5.90
N ASP A 1039 2.28 20.85 -5.94
CA ASP A 1039 0.86 20.81 -6.30
C ASP A 1039 0.00 21.52 -5.24
N PRO A 1040 -0.77 22.58 -5.60
CA PRO A 1040 -1.56 23.38 -4.67
C PRO A 1040 -2.87 22.72 -4.21
N SER A 1041 -3.12 21.45 -4.57
CA SER A 1041 -4.22 20.62 -4.07
C SER A 1041 -3.75 19.48 -3.16
N LYS A 1042 -2.44 19.25 -3.05
CA LYS A 1042 -1.82 18.14 -2.31
C LYS A 1042 -1.08 18.57 -1.04
N GLY A 1043 -1.47 19.69 -0.43
CA GLY A 1043 -0.99 20.07 0.91
C GLY A 1043 -1.23 18.97 1.96
N GLN A 1044 -0.28 18.75 2.87
CA GLN A 1044 -0.33 17.82 4.02
C GLN A 1044 0.42 18.45 5.21
N ASP A 1045 0.16 18.00 6.44
CA ASP A 1045 1.01 18.38 7.59
C ASP A 1045 2.25 17.46 7.68
N LEU A 1046 3.23 17.83 8.51
CA LEU A 1046 4.48 17.09 8.66
C LEU A 1046 4.31 15.69 9.22
N ASP A 1047 3.21 15.37 9.90
CA ASP A 1047 2.93 14.02 10.40
C ASP A 1047 2.70 13.04 9.24
N PHE A 1048 1.84 13.38 8.28
CA PHE A 1048 1.65 12.58 7.06
C PHE A 1048 2.88 12.58 6.14
N VAL A 1049 3.63 13.69 6.03
CA VAL A 1049 4.89 13.69 5.25
C VAL A 1049 5.95 12.79 5.91
N LEU A 1050 6.02 12.75 7.24
CA LEU A 1050 6.87 11.83 7.98
C LEU A 1050 6.36 10.38 7.88
N GLU A 1051 5.04 10.14 7.86
CA GLU A 1051 4.47 8.82 7.63
C GLU A 1051 4.85 8.28 6.24
N GLU A 1052 4.80 9.12 5.19
CA GLU A 1052 5.27 8.79 3.84
C GLU A 1052 6.77 8.44 3.83
N LYS A 1053 7.63 9.24 4.49
CA LYS A 1053 9.06 8.89 4.65
C LYS A 1053 9.26 7.62 5.46
N ASN A 1054 8.45 7.37 6.48
CA ASN A 1054 8.51 6.14 7.28
C ASN A 1054 8.10 4.90 6.48
N LYS A 1055 7.14 5.02 5.57
CA LYS A 1055 6.81 3.97 4.60
C LYS A 1055 7.97 3.72 3.64
N ALA A 1056 8.59 4.78 3.09
CA ALA A 1056 9.76 4.66 2.22
C ALA A 1056 10.95 3.98 2.93
N ILE A 1057 11.29 4.38 4.17
CA ILE A 1057 12.33 3.73 4.98
C ILE A 1057 12.01 2.24 5.18
N LYS A 1058 10.76 1.90 5.52
CA LYS A 1058 10.30 0.52 5.77
C LYS A 1058 10.50 -0.40 4.54
N GLN A 1059 10.50 0.12 3.32
CA GLN A 1059 10.74 -0.66 2.09
C GLN A 1059 12.16 -1.27 2.01
N TYR A 1060 13.18 -0.55 2.50
CA TYR A 1060 14.60 -0.91 2.35
C TYR A 1060 15.18 -1.76 3.49
N LEU A 1061 14.44 -1.95 4.58
CA LEU A 1061 14.91 -2.68 5.77
C LEU A 1061 15.03 -4.20 5.52
N PRO A 1062 15.97 -4.90 6.20
CA PRO A 1062 16.19 -6.34 6.00
C PRO A 1062 15.00 -7.20 6.43
N SER A 1063 14.50 -8.04 5.51
CA SER A 1063 13.31 -8.86 5.71
C SER A 1063 13.51 -9.99 6.73
N GLY A 1064 12.70 -10.02 7.79
CA GLY A 1064 12.65 -11.14 8.76
C GLY A 1064 13.72 -11.11 9.86
N THR A 1065 14.52 -10.06 9.94
CA THR A 1065 15.54 -9.85 10.99
C THR A 1065 15.40 -8.48 11.62
N VAL A 1066 15.75 -8.35 12.90
CA VAL A 1066 15.86 -7.04 13.58
C VAL A 1066 17.02 -6.25 12.92
N PRO A 1067 16.79 -5.08 12.30
CA PRO A 1067 17.87 -4.30 11.70
C PRO A 1067 18.77 -3.67 12.77
N SER A 1068 20.06 -3.48 12.47
CA SER A 1068 21.01 -2.84 13.39
C SER A 1068 20.88 -1.32 13.38
N ASP A 1069 21.39 -0.66 14.41
CA ASP A 1069 21.32 0.80 14.52
C ASP A 1069 22.12 1.50 13.41
N GLU A 1070 23.18 0.87 12.90
CA GLU A 1070 23.94 1.31 11.72
C GLU A 1070 23.13 1.14 10.44
N THR A 1071 22.39 0.03 10.32
CA THR A 1071 21.49 -0.22 9.18
C THR A 1071 20.40 0.85 9.11
N TRP A 1072 19.81 1.18 10.26
CA TRP A 1072 18.83 2.24 10.40
C TRP A 1072 19.40 3.63 10.10
N LYS A 1073 20.55 4.00 10.67
CA LYS A 1073 21.24 5.27 10.35
C LYS A 1073 21.53 5.37 8.85
N SER A 1074 22.09 4.31 8.25
CA SER A 1074 22.40 4.28 6.82
C SER A 1074 21.17 4.52 5.96
N ILE A 1075 20.05 3.82 6.21
CA ILE A 1075 18.83 4.01 5.40
C ILE A 1075 18.23 5.41 5.63
N CYS A 1076 18.14 5.88 6.88
CA CYS A 1076 17.61 7.21 7.19
C CYS A 1076 18.43 8.33 6.53
N CYS A 1077 19.76 8.28 6.57
CA CYS A 1077 20.62 9.30 5.97
C CYS A 1077 20.60 9.33 4.44
N ASN A 1078 20.27 8.20 3.80
CA ASN A 1078 20.33 8.06 2.34
C ASN A 1078 18.93 7.91 1.69
N ILE A 1079 17.84 8.10 2.43
CA ILE A 1079 16.48 7.85 1.91
C ILE A 1079 16.15 8.72 0.68
N THR A 1080 16.51 10.01 0.69
CA THR A 1080 16.29 10.93 -0.44
C THR A 1080 17.06 10.50 -1.70
N PHE A 1081 18.23 9.87 -1.52
CA PHE A 1081 19.01 9.28 -2.61
C PHE A 1081 18.34 8.01 -3.15
N PHE A 1082 17.82 7.13 -2.28
CA PHE A 1082 17.05 5.95 -2.72
C PHE A 1082 15.75 6.33 -3.43
N GLU A 1083 15.04 7.37 -2.97
CA GLU A 1083 13.85 7.92 -3.62
C GLU A 1083 14.18 8.49 -5.01
N SER A 1084 15.24 9.31 -5.13
CA SER A 1084 15.72 9.85 -6.41
C SER A 1084 16.13 8.74 -7.39
N LEU A 1085 16.78 7.68 -6.90
CA LEU A 1085 17.18 6.51 -7.67
C LEU A 1085 15.97 5.67 -8.13
N GLN A 1086 14.93 5.54 -7.28
CA GLN A 1086 13.66 4.89 -7.64
C GLN A 1086 12.88 5.71 -8.69
N ASP A 1087 12.80 7.03 -8.53
CA ASP A 1087 12.17 7.95 -9.49
C ASP A 1087 12.85 7.83 -10.85
N LYS A 1088 14.18 8.00 -10.90
CA LYS A 1088 14.97 7.85 -12.12
C LYS A 1088 14.78 6.49 -12.79
N LEU A 1089 14.72 5.40 -12.03
CA LEU A 1089 14.48 4.06 -12.59
C LEU A 1089 13.05 3.90 -13.11
N THR A 1090 12.07 4.59 -12.53
CA THR A 1090 10.69 4.64 -13.03
C THR A 1090 10.65 5.33 -14.40
N ASP A 1091 11.33 6.48 -14.51
CA ASP A 1091 11.46 7.25 -15.76
C ASP A 1091 12.23 6.44 -16.84
N LEU A 1092 13.37 5.84 -16.50
CA LEU A 1092 14.18 5.01 -17.40
C LEU A 1092 13.43 3.78 -17.95
N LEU A 1093 12.49 3.22 -17.17
CA LEU A 1093 11.64 2.10 -17.62
C LEU A 1093 10.43 2.56 -18.45
N GLY A 1094 10.20 3.86 -18.60
CA GLY A 1094 9.00 4.41 -19.24
C GLY A 1094 7.71 4.08 -18.48
N LEU A 1095 7.80 3.81 -17.17
CA LEU A 1095 6.65 3.54 -16.32
C LEU A 1095 6.02 4.88 -15.93
N SER A 1096 4.72 5.04 -16.15
CA SER A 1096 4.01 6.16 -15.53
C SER A 1096 4.03 5.97 -14.01
N LYS A 1097 4.18 7.09 -13.28
CA LYS A 1097 3.96 7.12 -11.83
C LYS A 1097 2.47 6.93 -11.54
N GLN A 1098 1.96 5.69 -11.68
CA GLN A 1098 0.70 5.31 -11.05
C GLN A 1098 0.83 5.63 -9.57
N SER A 1099 -0.14 6.37 -9.04
CA SER A 1099 -0.20 6.78 -7.64
C SER A 1099 0.01 5.54 -6.76
N GLU A 1100 1.00 5.59 -5.84
CA GLU A 1100 1.55 4.37 -5.21
C GLU A 1100 0.52 3.62 -4.35
N TYR A 1101 -0.62 4.27 -4.08
CA TYR A 1101 -1.86 3.64 -3.65
C TYR A 1101 -2.76 3.39 -4.86
N GLY A 1102 -2.73 2.15 -5.34
CA GLY A 1102 -3.86 1.50 -6.02
C GLY A 1102 -5.05 1.38 -5.06
N THR A 1103 -5.57 2.52 -4.62
CA THR A 1103 -6.67 2.67 -3.69
C THR A 1103 -7.86 1.92 -4.27
N LYS A 1104 -8.55 1.11 -3.47
CA LYS A 1104 -9.84 0.56 -3.89
C LYS A 1104 -10.83 1.72 -3.89
N ILE A 1105 -10.94 2.40 -5.02
CA ILE A 1105 -11.95 3.44 -5.24
C ILE A 1105 -13.30 2.73 -5.24
N ILE A 1106 -13.99 2.79 -4.10
CA ILE A 1106 -15.41 2.47 -4.05
C ILE A 1106 -16.11 3.60 -4.79
N ASP A 1107 -16.96 3.26 -5.77
CA ASP A 1107 -17.72 4.26 -6.50
C ASP A 1107 -18.73 4.95 -5.56
N ILE A 1108 -18.36 6.16 -5.15
CA ILE A 1108 -19.13 7.01 -4.25
C ILE A 1108 -20.52 7.32 -4.84
N ASN A 1109 -20.67 7.42 -6.17
CA ASN A 1109 -21.96 7.74 -6.80
C ASN A 1109 -22.95 6.59 -6.64
N ASN A 1110 -22.48 5.36 -6.85
CA ASN A 1110 -23.27 4.14 -6.60
C ASN A 1110 -23.64 4.02 -5.11
N ALA A 1111 -22.74 4.39 -4.19
CA ALA A 1111 -23.02 4.41 -2.76
C ALA A 1111 -24.05 5.49 -2.35
N ILE A 1112 -23.93 6.72 -2.87
CA ILE A 1112 -24.91 7.82 -2.68
C ILE A 1112 -26.30 7.39 -3.16
N THR A 1113 -26.38 6.90 -4.40
CA THR A 1113 -27.64 6.48 -5.02
C THR A 1113 -28.29 5.30 -4.28
N SER A 1114 -27.50 4.48 -3.59
CA SER A 1114 -27.99 3.36 -2.76
C SER A 1114 -28.42 3.79 -1.36
N TYR A 1115 -27.86 4.87 -0.80
CA TYR A 1115 -28.14 5.31 0.58
C TYR A 1115 -29.28 6.34 0.67
N ARG A 1116 -29.45 7.22 -0.33
CA ARG A 1116 -30.55 8.20 -0.39
C ARG A 1116 -31.97 7.61 -0.17
N PRO A 1117 -32.36 6.44 -0.72
CA PRO A 1117 -33.67 5.85 -0.42
C PRO A 1117 -33.88 5.51 1.07
N VAL A 1118 -32.82 5.11 1.78
CA VAL A 1118 -32.87 4.77 3.21
C VAL A 1118 -33.07 6.03 4.04
N LEU A 1119 -32.34 7.10 3.71
CA LEU A 1119 -32.52 8.41 4.32
C LEU A 1119 -33.93 8.94 4.07
N ARG A 1120 -34.43 8.90 2.82
CA ARG A 1120 -35.79 9.37 2.48
C ARG A 1120 -36.87 8.65 3.28
N GLN A 1121 -36.78 7.32 3.39
CA GLN A 1121 -37.73 6.55 4.19
C GLN A 1121 -37.72 7.00 5.66
N HIS A 1122 -36.53 7.13 6.27
CA HIS A 1122 -36.38 7.58 7.67
C HIS A 1122 -36.83 9.03 7.92
N LEU A 1123 -36.55 9.94 6.98
CA LEU A 1123 -36.90 11.36 7.08
C LEU A 1123 -38.37 11.64 6.73
N SER A 1124 -39.07 10.69 6.10
CA SER A 1124 -40.50 10.78 5.77
C SER A 1124 -41.43 10.39 6.92
N THR A 1125 -40.96 9.63 7.92
CA THR A 1125 -41.77 9.26 9.08
C THR A 1125 -41.87 10.42 10.07
N MET A 1126 -43.08 11.00 10.17
CA MET A 1126 -43.49 11.91 11.24
C MET A 1126 -43.64 11.12 12.56
N ASN A 1127 -42.50 10.77 13.16
CA ASN A 1127 -42.41 10.19 14.50
C ASN A 1127 -41.82 11.24 15.45
N ASP A 1128 -42.47 11.49 16.58
CA ASP A 1128 -41.91 12.30 17.67
C ASP A 1128 -40.69 11.62 18.32
N GLU A 1129 -40.61 10.28 18.23
CA GLU A 1129 -39.48 9.50 18.75
C GLU A 1129 -38.20 9.67 17.92
N HIS A 1130 -37.15 10.16 18.58
CA HIS A 1130 -35.78 10.20 18.06
C HIS A 1130 -35.27 8.76 17.85
N THR A 1131 -35.01 8.37 16.60
CA THR A 1131 -34.66 7.01 16.17
C THR A 1131 -33.58 7.03 15.10
N SER A 1132 -32.89 5.91 14.88
CA SER A 1132 -31.93 5.76 13.77
C SER A 1132 -32.59 5.36 12.46
N VAL A 1133 -31.83 5.41 11.35
CA VAL A 1133 -32.24 4.85 10.04
C VAL A 1133 -32.55 3.35 10.06
N CYS A 1134 -32.23 2.65 11.16
CA CYS A 1134 -32.56 1.24 11.40
C CYS A 1134 -33.71 1.06 12.42
N GLY A 1135 -34.38 2.13 12.86
CA GLY A 1135 -35.45 2.09 13.87
C GLY A 1135 -34.99 1.80 15.30
N LYS A 1136 -33.69 2.00 15.62
CA LYS A 1136 -33.19 1.89 17.00
C LYS A 1136 -33.53 3.19 17.75
N LYS A 1137 -34.14 3.13 18.93
CA LYS A 1137 -34.40 4.32 19.77
C LYS A 1137 -33.08 4.97 20.20
N LEU A 1138 -32.97 6.28 19.97
CA LEU A 1138 -31.80 7.08 20.31
C LEU A 1138 -31.99 7.81 21.65
N HIS A 1139 -30.92 8.36 22.21
CA HIS A 1139 -30.99 9.09 23.48
C HIS A 1139 -31.49 10.53 23.31
N SER A 1140 -32.26 11.03 24.28
CA SER A 1140 -32.80 12.41 24.27
C SER A 1140 -31.71 13.47 24.30
N GLU A 1141 -30.59 13.20 24.99
CA GLU A 1141 -29.43 14.10 25.04
C GLU A 1141 -28.83 14.44 23.67
N LEU A 1142 -29.06 13.64 22.63
CA LEU A 1142 -28.58 13.96 21.29
C LEU A 1142 -29.16 15.27 20.76
N ASN A 1143 -30.36 15.66 21.21
CA ASN A 1143 -30.98 16.95 20.86
C ASN A 1143 -30.22 18.12 21.49
N THR A 1144 -29.67 17.97 22.70
CA THR A 1144 -28.90 19.00 23.43
C THR A 1144 -27.39 18.80 23.32
N PHE A 1145 -26.91 17.95 22.39
CA PHE A 1145 -25.50 17.57 22.25
C PHE A 1145 -24.54 18.75 22.20
N LEU A 1146 -24.89 19.81 21.45
CA LEU A 1146 -24.04 21.00 21.27
C LEU A 1146 -23.92 21.82 22.56
N GLU A 1147 -25.03 22.02 23.26
CA GLU A 1147 -25.11 22.76 24.53
C GLU A 1147 -24.31 22.03 25.61
N GLN A 1148 -24.56 20.73 25.78
CA GLN A 1148 -23.83 19.89 26.72
C GLN A 1148 -22.31 19.89 26.44
N SER A 1149 -21.92 19.73 25.18
CA SER A 1149 -20.51 19.74 24.79
C SER A 1149 -19.82 21.08 25.08
N THR A 1150 -20.56 22.19 24.90
CA THR A 1150 -20.08 23.55 25.18
C THR A 1150 -19.94 23.78 26.69
N GLN A 1151 -20.94 23.38 27.49
CA GLN A 1151 -20.89 23.42 28.95
C GLN A 1151 -19.66 22.62 29.48
N ARG A 1152 -19.48 21.39 29.01
CA ARG A 1152 -18.36 20.52 29.42
C ARG A 1152 -17.00 21.14 29.06
N ARG A 1153 -16.89 21.89 27.96
CA ARG A 1153 -15.67 22.65 27.60
C ARG A 1153 -15.43 23.85 28.52
N GLN A 1154 -16.48 24.57 28.90
CA GLN A 1154 -16.38 25.69 29.85
C GLN A 1154 -16.02 25.20 31.27
N GLU A 1155 -16.60 24.09 31.72
CA GLU A 1155 -16.25 23.42 32.98
C GLU A 1155 -14.79 22.93 32.99
N LYS A 1156 -14.31 22.39 31.86
CA LYS A 1156 -12.90 22.03 31.67
C LYS A 1156 -11.97 23.26 31.78
N ILE A 1157 -12.34 24.40 31.20
CA ILE A 1157 -11.58 25.65 31.30
C ILE A 1157 -11.55 26.17 32.74
N ASN A 1158 -12.71 26.24 33.39
CA ASN A 1158 -12.85 26.73 34.76
C ASN A 1158 -12.01 25.89 35.75
N SER A 1159 -12.08 24.56 35.65
CA SER A 1159 -11.35 23.64 36.52
C SER A 1159 -9.85 23.55 36.23
N CYS A 1160 -9.44 23.45 34.95
CA CYS A 1160 -8.04 23.17 34.59
C CYS A 1160 -7.16 24.41 34.39
N ILE A 1161 -7.73 25.61 34.25
CA ILE A 1161 -6.96 26.85 33.99
C ILE A 1161 -7.22 27.90 35.05
N LEU A 1162 -8.49 28.15 35.40
CA LEU A 1162 -8.84 29.17 36.38
C LEU A 1162 -8.79 28.65 37.84
N GLY A 1163 -8.69 27.33 38.03
CA GLY A 1163 -8.67 26.69 39.35
C GLY A 1163 -10.00 26.86 40.11
N ILE A 1164 -11.08 27.17 39.40
CA ILE A 1164 -12.42 27.36 39.97
C ILE A 1164 -13.01 25.96 40.26
N PRO A 1165 -13.44 25.68 41.50
CA PRO A 1165 -14.18 24.46 41.81
C PRO A 1165 -15.45 24.40 40.96
N THR A 1166 -15.66 23.30 40.24
CA THR A 1166 -16.88 23.06 39.46
C THR A 1166 -17.81 22.14 40.24
N ASP A 1167 -18.99 22.63 40.63
CA ASP A 1167 -19.96 21.88 41.43
C ASP A 1167 -20.50 20.62 40.72
N LYS A 1168 -20.40 20.58 39.38
CA LYS A 1168 -20.62 19.38 38.57
C LYS A 1168 -19.30 18.62 38.36
N PRO A 1169 -19.26 17.31 38.62
CA PRO A 1169 -18.21 16.44 38.05
C PRO A 1169 -18.25 16.49 36.53
N THR A 1170 -17.10 16.42 35.85
CA THR A 1170 -17.06 16.28 34.38
C THR A 1170 -17.63 14.93 33.96
N GLY A 1171 -18.91 14.93 33.58
CA GLY A 1171 -19.71 13.72 33.33
C GLY A 1171 -19.24 12.87 32.15
N GLY A 1172 -19.78 11.65 32.10
CA GLY A 1172 -19.56 10.69 31.01
C GLY A 1172 -20.04 11.19 29.64
N PRO A 1173 -19.72 10.49 28.53
CA PRO A 1173 -20.05 10.93 27.18
C PRO A 1173 -21.57 11.13 27.02
N VAL A 1174 -21.97 12.08 26.17
CA VAL A 1174 -23.35 12.18 25.67
C VAL A 1174 -23.70 10.85 25.00
N PHE A 1175 -24.72 10.18 25.51
CA PHE A 1175 -25.05 8.82 25.07
C PHE A 1175 -25.82 8.84 23.76
N ILE A 1176 -25.61 7.82 22.93
CA ILE A 1176 -26.26 7.67 21.63
C ILE A 1176 -27.54 6.84 21.76
N THR A 1177 -27.56 5.89 22.70
CA THR A 1177 -28.73 5.09 23.06
C THR A 1177 -28.80 4.87 24.57
N PRO A 1178 -30.00 4.63 25.15
CA PRO A 1178 -30.13 4.21 26.57
C PRO A 1178 -29.35 2.92 26.88
N ASP A 1179 -29.08 2.14 25.85
CA ASP A 1179 -28.29 0.91 25.89
C ASP A 1179 -26.78 1.17 26.00
N GLU A 1180 -26.29 2.37 25.70
CA GLU A 1180 -24.91 2.81 25.90
C GLU A 1180 -24.68 3.28 27.34
N GLU A 1181 -25.58 4.15 27.82
CA GLU A 1181 -25.68 4.63 29.20
C GLU A 1181 -25.64 3.47 30.22
N LYS A 1182 -26.57 2.50 30.08
CA LYS A 1182 -26.66 1.29 30.93
C LYS A 1182 -25.45 0.35 30.85
N LYS A 1183 -24.53 0.59 29.91
CA LYS A 1183 -23.23 -0.10 29.79
C LYS A 1183 -22.06 0.79 30.27
N TYR A 1184 -22.26 2.10 30.43
CA TYR A 1184 -21.31 3.05 31.00
C TYR A 1184 -21.40 3.06 32.54
N GLU A 1185 -22.60 3.20 33.11
CA GLU A 1185 -22.86 3.16 34.57
C GLU A 1185 -22.13 1.99 35.24
N LYS A 1186 -22.33 0.78 34.70
CA LYS A 1186 -21.75 -0.48 35.20
C LYS A 1186 -20.22 -0.51 35.09
N LYS A 1187 -19.60 0.32 34.25
CA LYS A 1187 -18.14 0.44 34.10
C LYS A 1187 -17.51 1.48 35.02
N MET A 1188 -18.23 2.52 35.45
CA MET A 1188 -17.73 3.61 36.29
C MET A 1188 -16.88 3.12 37.48
N THR A 1189 -15.84 3.86 37.81
CA THR A 1189 -14.96 3.61 38.96
C THR A 1189 -15.64 3.97 40.27
N LYS A 1190 -15.05 3.56 41.41
CA LYS A 1190 -15.57 3.93 42.75
C LYS A 1190 -15.62 5.46 42.98
N ALA A 1191 -14.72 6.21 42.35
CA ALA A 1191 -14.70 7.67 42.46
C ALA A 1191 -15.86 8.30 41.65
N GLU A 1192 -15.99 7.93 40.38
CA GLU A 1192 -17.08 8.42 39.52
C GLU A 1192 -18.46 8.05 40.10
N LEU A 1193 -18.64 6.83 40.63
CA LEU A 1193 -19.89 6.43 41.30
C LEU A 1193 -20.17 7.28 42.55
N ARG A 1194 -19.17 7.51 43.42
CA ARG A 1194 -19.30 8.38 44.60
C ARG A 1194 -19.74 9.78 44.21
N ASP A 1195 -19.13 10.38 43.20
CA ASP A 1195 -19.38 11.77 42.81
C ASP A 1195 -20.74 11.93 42.10
N SER A 1196 -21.16 10.94 41.31
CA SER A 1196 -22.53 10.89 40.78
C SER A 1196 -23.58 10.65 41.87
N ILE A 1197 -23.31 9.81 42.88
CA ILE A 1197 -24.18 9.64 44.05
C ILE A 1197 -24.34 10.97 44.80
N LYS A 1198 -23.26 11.71 45.07
CA LYS A 1198 -23.34 13.07 45.65
C LYS A 1198 -24.20 14.01 44.81
N THR A 1199 -24.07 13.94 43.49
CA THR A 1199 -24.86 14.77 42.57
C THR A 1199 -26.36 14.43 42.65
N MET A 1200 -26.73 13.15 42.73
CA MET A 1200 -28.13 12.73 42.90
C MET A 1200 -28.69 13.12 44.27
N ILE A 1201 -27.93 12.94 45.34
CA ILE A 1201 -28.30 13.42 46.70
C ILE A 1201 -28.51 14.95 46.69
N GLY A 1202 -27.72 15.70 45.93
CA GLY A 1202 -27.92 17.14 45.70
C GLY A 1202 -29.24 17.48 45.00
N LYS A 1203 -29.73 16.65 44.06
CA LYS A 1203 -31.05 16.82 43.41
C LYS A 1203 -32.22 16.63 44.38
N LEU A 1204 -32.05 15.87 45.46
CA LEU A 1204 -33.09 15.64 46.48
C LEU A 1204 -33.39 16.85 47.38
N PHE A 1205 -32.98 18.07 47.00
CA PHE A 1205 -33.12 19.29 47.82
C PHE A 1205 -34.56 19.65 48.23
N ARG A 1206 -35.59 19.13 47.54
CA ARG A 1206 -37.00 19.28 47.94
C ARG A 1206 -37.44 18.27 49.02
N ASN A 1207 -36.67 17.21 49.30
CA ASN A 1207 -36.94 16.20 50.32
C ASN A 1207 -35.73 16.03 51.26
N VAL A 1208 -35.72 16.85 52.31
CA VAL A 1208 -34.61 16.95 53.27
C VAL A 1208 -34.36 15.64 54.03
N GLU A 1209 -35.39 14.82 54.27
CA GLU A 1209 -35.23 13.54 54.98
C GLU A 1209 -34.46 12.53 54.13
N LEU A 1210 -34.83 12.34 52.86
CA LEU A 1210 -34.10 11.48 51.92
C LEU A 1210 -32.68 12.00 51.66
N GLN A 1211 -32.52 13.31 51.47
CA GLN A 1211 -31.20 13.93 51.29
C GLN A 1211 -30.29 13.70 52.50
N THR A 1212 -30.81 13.83 53.73
CA THR A 1212 -30.06 13.57 54.96
C THR A 1212 -29.72 12.08 55.11
N HIS A 1213 -30.68 11.19 54.84
CA HIS A 1213 -30.49 9.74 54.91
C HIS A 1213 -29.37 9.27 53.97
N TYR A 1214 -29.48 9.59 52.67
CA TYR A 1214 -28.52 9.12 51.67
C TYR A 1214 -27.14 9.78 51.81
N SER A 1215 -27.05 10.99 52.37
CA SER A 1215 -25.76 11.59 52.77
C SER A 1215 -25.06 10.74 53.83
N ALA A 1216 -25.77 10.40 54.91
CA ALA A 1216 -25.22 9.58 55.99
C ALA A 1216 -24.84 8.16 55.53
N VAL A 1217 -25.64 7.55 54.64
CA VAL A 1217 -25.31 6.27 54.00
C VAL A 1217 -24.01 6.40 53.20
N LEU A 1218 -23.88 7.41 52.34
CA LEU A 1218 -22.67 7.62 51.53
C LEU A 1218 -21.42 7.80 52.40
N ASP A 1219 -21.49 8.59 53.48
CA ASP A 1219 -20.33 8.84 54.33
C ASP A 1219 -19.92 7.59 55.13
N SER A 1220 -20.87 6.75 55.56
CA SER A 1220 -20.56 5.44 56.13
C SER A 1220 -19.79 4.50 55.18
N LEU A 1221 -20.02 4.63 53.86
CA LEU A 1221 -19.29 3.89 52.82
C LEU A 1221 -17.91 4.48 52.50
N ASN A 1222 -17.63 5.72 52.93
CA ASN A 1222 -16.37 6.42 52.75
C ASN A 1222 -15.36 6.09 53.86
N ASP A 1223 -15.81 5.95 55.11
CA ASP A 1223 -14.97 5.59 56.27
C ASP A 1223 -14.46 4.13 56.23
N SER A 1224 -15.20 3.24 55.57
CA SER A 1224 -14.78 1.85 55.38
C SER A 1224 -13.71 1.71 54.29
N THR A 1225 -12.50 1.33 54.70
CA THR A 1225 -11.36 1.09 53.80
C THR A 1225 -11.50 -0.17 52.91
N GLN A 1226 -12.56 -0.97 53.12
CA GLN A 1226 -12.79 -2.24 52.39
C GLN A 1226 -14.02 -2.23 51.47
N THR A 1227 -14.81 -1.14 51.42
CA THR A 1227 -16.07 -1.08 50.67
C THR A 1227 -15.90 -1.49 49.19
N ASN A 1228 -16.66 -2.48 48.73
CA ASN A 1228 -16.57 -3.01 47.36
C ASN A 1228 -17.20 -2.04 46.34
N LYS A 1229 -16.83 -2.12 45.05
CA LYS A 1229 -17.45 -1.33 43.98
C LYS A 1229 -18.95 -1.62 43.91
N ASP A 1230 -19.33 -2.89 44.04
CA ASP A 1230 -20.72 -3.33 43.87
C ASP A 1230 -21.65 -2.71 44.93
N THR A 1231 -21.13 -2.36 46.11
CA THR A 1231 -21.88 -1.62 47.15
C THR A 1231 -22.21 -0.19 46.71
N TYR A 1232 -21.24 0.53 46.13
CA TYR A 1232 -21.49 1.85 45.52
C TYR A 1232 -22.40 1.73 44.30
N LEU A 1233 -22.29 0.66 43.50
CA LEU A 1233 -23.11 0.45 42.32
C LEU A 1233 -24.59 0.18 42.68
N ASN A 1234 -24.84 -0.58 43.75
CA ASN A 1234 -26.19 -0.80 44.25
C ASN A 1234 -26.82 0.49 44.78
N LEU A 1235 -26.10 1.26 45.61
CA LEU A 1235 -26.56 2.56 46.11
C LEU A 1235 -26.82 3.57 44.97
N TYR A 1236 -26.02 3.52 43.92
CA TYR A 1236 -26.23 4.35 42.72
C TYR A 1236 -27.58 4.02 42.06
N PHE A 1237 -27.87 2.75 41.79
CA PHE A 1237 -29.15 2.35 41.19
C PHE A 1237 -30.35 2.57 42.11
N GLU A 1238 -30.20 2.38 43.43
CA GLU A 1238 -31.24 2.68 44.42
C GLU A 1238 -31.62 4.17 44.43
N LEU A 1239 -30.62 5.06 44.43
CA LEU A 1239 -30.84 6.51 44.31
C LEU A 1239 -31.38 6.92 42.95
N GLN A 1240 -31.02 6.22 41.87
CA GLN A 1240 -31.55 6.45 40.53
C GLN A 1240 -33.05 6.12 40.49
N ASP A 1241 -33.46 4.93 40.94
CA ASP A 1241 -34.88 4.56 41.07
C ASP A 1241 -35.64 5.57 41.95
N VAL A 1242 -35.10 6.00 43.10
CA VAL A 1242 -35.74 7.00 43.97
C VAL A 1242 -35.87 8.36 43.28
N THR A 1243 -34.84 8.82 42.56
CA THR A 1243 -34.86 10.11 41.85
C THR A 1243 -35.84 10.10 40.68
N ASP A 1244 -35.88 9.00 39.92
CA ASP A 1244 -36.74 8.83 38.75
C ASP A 1244 -38.22 8.72 39.16
N ASN A 1245 -38.53 8.06 40.28
CA ASN A 1245 -39.89 8.05 40.85
C ASN A 1245 -40.32 9.45 41.29
N ILE A 1246 -39.47 10.20 42.01
CA ILE A 1246 -39.77 11.58 42.44
C ILE A 1246 -39.93 12.51 41.23
N GLN A 1247 -39.11 12.36 40.18
CA GLN A 1247 -39.27 13.13 38.95
C GLN A 1247 -40.58 12.76 38.24
N THR A 1248 -40.97 11.49 38.20
CA THR A 1248 -42.26 11.04 37.62
C THR A 1248 -43.45 11.62 38.39
N GLU A 1249 -43.38 11.70 39.73
CA GLU A 1249 -44.40 12.38 40.54
C GLU A 1249 -44.47 13.89 40.24
N ILE A 1250 -43.32 14.58 40.15
CA ILE A 1250 -43.25 16.00 39.77
C ILE A 1250 -43.81 16.23 38.37
N ASP A 1251 -43.39 15.43 37.38
CA ASP A 1251 -43.86 15.53 36.00
C ASP A 1251 -45.37 15.26 35.91
N SER A 1252 -45.94 14.41 36.78
CA SER A 1252 -47.39 14.24 36.87
C SER A 1252 -48.10 15.46 37.47
N PHE A 1253 -47.50 16.11 38.48
CA PHE A 1253 -48.03 17.31 39.14
C PHE A 1253 -47.88 18.60 38.31
N GLU A 1254 -46.93 18.66 37.37
CA GLU A 1254 -46.77 19.80 36.44
C GLU A 1254 -47.59 19.62 35.14
N ASN A 1255 -48.35 18.52 35.01
CA ASN A 1255 -49.31 18.27 33.92
C ASN A 1255 -50.80 18.30 34.36
N GLU A 1256 -51.11 18.55 35.65
CA GLU A 1256 -52.47 18.81 36.17
C GLU A 1256 -52.77 20.32 36.31
#